data_AF-A0A7Y1U8D1-F1
#
_entry.id   AF-A0A7Y1U8D1-F1
#
_cell.length_a   1.000
_cell.length_b   1.000
_cell.length_c   1.000
_cell.angle_alpha   90.00
_cell.angle_beta   90.00
_cell.angle_gamma   90.00
#
_symmetry.space_group_name_H-M   'P 1'
#
loop_
_entity.id
_entity.type
_entity.pdbx_description
1 polymer ?
#
loop_
_entity_poly.entity_id
_entity_poly.type
_entity_poly.pdbx_seq_one_letter_code
_entity_poly.pdbx_strand_id
1 'polypeptide(L)'
;MRVWVIWFFTLILHLFGAVSDAEGQCTVIQDEVETYLYTQGDFGQSFQVCATGTLSQMDFMVHHFLNGSIDATLTIFQGEGYDGSTLYSAPLTLTDEWGSIHSHTLSEEVLCMLGQVYTFRIEFFGEYGLMWAKFQDTYADGQVYWDGTPYENIDIGFNAHILYPEEPPCITWTGAVDSDWDEPANWLPQIVPDSTDCVFVPANDSGTYPAVDVPARAGSLNIHPEAGFHLQSEGELAIYGSLQSANDCTFDGTVVLHSLDGNSEINGSPTFDHLKIIGVFFTTEPIEILNVLDLSEGYLANLGTELILNSGEGYYGHAYIPQDLIVGSVIIKKHIDHAGEQILGIPFVLDEEVLINGGQGLEDLMLFEQEFCMEGFHNNWQPLDQYEPNGPCDALRSFVIQEHIELAGATTNEEMIVHGQNNEAFDLGRLQLISNPYPSVIDLDDISISPGASQATYRWLPEKQQFGSRNGGWSTHDMGDMVLPSDAFIVQLAEAHHLKFIYSEIVPAPWDLMQPEQSTVSAEHQIKLSVTAPGGSDETILRFTGASTLDFDPSLDALKIPSLNEFTPALGSASASGEVLSINALPHPPVGASVPLYFSSDLEGEIGFDPVLIDVGQVYDQIFLYDALNETFHDLMTEGLYHTVYDPNDGEDRFLLIFGIDDTPWYHPDSEQISDGGDMEEGPPAEELGPTDGSQTTADWNIGAVLDELIIRPTPNSEGEGRIQVTIHSLRGRLVFDRQVDLDSSGWKYRLQLSPGMYSISIRQGDKLHSEKIWLDRS
;
A
#
# COMPACT_ATOMS: atom_id res chain seq x y z
N MET A 1 -0.16 -60.71 -33.62
CA MET A 1 -1.08 -60.04 -32.67
C MET A 1 -0.24 -59.44 -31.54
N ARG A 2 0.50 -58.37 -31.86
CA ARG A 2 1.40 -57.57 -31.00
C ARG A 2 1.95 -56.43 -31.87
N VAL A 3 1.07 -55.58 -32.41
CA VAL A 3 1.42 -54.33 -33.15
C VAL A 3 0.26 -53.31 -33.02
N TRP A 4 -0.50 -53.32 -31.91
CA TRP A 4 -1.74 -52.52 -31.80
C TRP A 4 -1.87 -51.81 -30.44
N VAL A 5 -0.75 -51.46 -29.78
CA VAL A 5 -0.77 -50.79 -28.46
C VAL A 5 0.14 -49.54 -28.43
N ILE A 6 0.50 -48.97 -29.58
CA ILE A 6 1.25 -47.69 -29.65
C ILE A 6 0.37 -46.52 -30.15
N TRP A 7 -0.85 -46.80 -30.62
CA TRP A 7 -1.70 -45.82 -31.31
C TRP A 7 -2.71 -45.07 -30.42
N PHE A 8 -2.51 -45.00 -29.10
CA PHE A 8 -3.49 -44.36 -28.20
C PHE A 8 -2.93 -43.25 -27.29
N PHE A 9 -1.65 -42.92 -27.38
CA PHE A 9 -1.04 -41.84 -26.56
C PHE A 9 -0.71 -40.57 -27.34
N THR A 10 -0.95 -40.52 -28.65
CA THR A 10 -0.79 -39.34 -29.51
C THR A 10 -2.18 -38.80 -29.91
N LEU A 11 -3.02 -38.51 -28.93
CA LEU A 11 -4.34 -37.90 -29.16
C LEU A 11 -4.68 -36.84 -28.11
N ILE A 12 -3.69 -36.04 -27.69
CA ILE A 12 -3.88 -34.71 -27.07
C ILE A 12 -2.61 -33.89 -27.38
N LEU A 13 -2.51 -33.36 -28.60
CA LEU A 13 -1.51 -32.35 -29.02
C LEU A 13 -1.84 -31.99 -30.47
N HIS A 14 -2.93 -31.27 -30.71
CA HIS A 14 -3.36 -30.86 -32.05
C HIS A 14 -3.84 -29.41 -31.99
N LEU A 15 -2.94 -28.48 -31.66
CA LEU A 15 -3.18 -27.04 -31.83
C LEU A 15 -1.92 -26.15 -31.93
N PHE A 16 -0.70 -26.70 -31.95
CA PHE A 16 0.52 -25.90 -32.13
C PHE A 16 1.54 -26.63 -33.03
N GLY A 17 2.21 -25.86 -33.89
CA GLY A 17 3.29 -26.32 -34.78
C GLY A 17 4.56 -26.69 -34.01
N ALA A 18 5.54 -27.26 -34.74
CA ALA A 18 6.89 -27.69 -34.32
C ALA A 18 7.03 -28.14 -32.85
N VAL A 19 7.16 -29.46 -32.62
CA VAL A 19 7.29 -30.03 -31.27
C VAL A 19 8.75 -30.40 -31.00
N SER A 20 9.31 -29.91 -29.88
CA SER A 20 10.54 -30.44 -29.31
C SER A 20 10.26 -31.81 -28.69
N ASP A 21 11.03 -32.84 -29.04
CA ASP A 21 10.95 -34.11 -28.31
C ASP A 21 11.82 -34.08 -27.04
N ALA A 22 11.65 -35.09 -26.19
CA ALA A 22 12.35 -35.23 -24.92
C ALA A 22 13.87 -35.48 -25.06
N GLU A 23 14.41 -35.56 -26.30
CA GLU A 23 15.83 -35.76 -26.59
C GLU A 23 16.52 -34.48 -27.08
N GLY A 24 15.86 -33.32 -27.02
CA GLY A 24 16.46 -32.02 -27.37
C GLY A 24 16.57 -31.78 -28.88
N GLN A 25 15.74 -32.45 -29.69
CA GLN A 25 15.70 -32.29 -31.14
C GLN A 25 14.50 -31.42 -31.56
N CYS A 26 14.76 -30.34 -32.31
CA CYS A 26 13.71 -29.72 -33.12
C CYS A 26 13.36 -30.70 -34.23
N THR A 27 12.12 -31.19 -34.26
CA THR A 27 11.68 -31.98 -35.41
C THR A 27 10.41 -31.39 -35.99
N VAL A 28 10.48 -30.98 -37.26
CA VAL A 28 9.29 -30.70 -38.07
C VAL A 28 8.77 -32.07 -38.52
N ILE A 29 7.72 -32.62 -37.89
CA ILE A 29 7.14 -33.95 -38.23
C ILE A 29 5.61 -33.89 -38.46
N GLN A 30 5.22 -34.51 -39.60
CA GLN A 30 3.94 -35.13 -40.03
C GLN A 30 2.59 -34.44 -39.80
N ASP A 31 1.92 -34.16 -40.92
CA ASP A 31 0.47 -34.39 -41.07
C ASP A 31 0.23 -35.61 -42.01
N GLU A 32 -0.96 -36.21 -41.92
CA GLU A 32 -1.35 -37.51 -42.50
C GLU A 32 -1.03 -37.67 -44.00
N VAL A 33 -0.49 -38.84 -44.33
CA VAL A 33 -0.04 -39.21 -45.67
C VAL A 33 -1.23 -39.56 -46.58
N GLU A 34 -1.57 -38.71 -47.55
CA GLU A 34 -2.71 -38.98 -48.45
C GLU A 34 -2.34 -39.26 -49.93
N THR A 35 -1.23 -38.74 -50.49
CA THR A 35 -0.99 -38.81 -51.96
C THR A 35 0.50 -38.87 -52.38
N TYR A 36 0.78 -38.97 -53.70
CA TYR A 36 2.12 -38.96 -54.30
C TYR A 36 2.34 -37.78 -55.27
N LEU A 37 3.52 -37.17 -55.22
CA LEU A 37 3.94 -36.08 -56.11
C LEU A 37 4.84 -36.62 -57.23
N TYR A 38 4.44 -36.45 -58.50
CA TYR A 38 5.21 -36.92 -59.68
C TYR A 38 5.93 -35.75 -60.34
N THR A 39 7.26 -35.67 -60.21
CA THR A 39 8.04 -34.53 -60.72
C THR A 39 9.20 -34.92 -61.62
N GLN A 40 9.45 -34.10 -62.63
CA GLN A 40 10.69 -34.03 -63.41
C GLN A 40 11.27 -32.65 -63.16
N GLY A 41 12.44 -32.55 -62.52
CA GLY A 41 13.04 -31.26 -62.15
C GLY A 41 13.48 -31.20 -60.69
N ASP A 42 13.63 -29.98 -60.18
CA ASP A 42 13.98 -29.71 -58.80
C ASP A 42 12.76 -29.27 -57.99
N PHE A 43 12.69 -29.76 -56.75
CA PHE A 43 11.63 -29.40 -55.82
C PHE A 43 12.23 -29.14 -54.44
N GLY A 44 11.50 -28.45 -53.60
CA GLY A 44 11.98 -28.01 -52.32
C GLY A 44 10.87 -27.43 -51.47
N GLN A 45 11.13 -27.25 -50.20
CA GLN A 45 10.20 -26.62 -49.28
C GLN A 45 10.98 -25.78 -48.28
N SER A 46 10.43 -24.61 -47.95
CA SER A 46 10.92 -23.80 -46.86
C SER A 46 10.32 -24.21 -45.52
N PHE A 47 11.04 -23.91 -44.44
CA PHE A 47 10.62 -24.19 -43.08
C PHE A 47 11.18 -23.14 -42.13
N GLN A 48 10.40 -22.79 -41.11
CA GLN A 48 10.85 -21.92 -40.03
C GLN A 48 11.54 -22.73 -38.93
N VAL A 49 12.67 -22.23 -38.45
CA VAL A 49 13.48 -22.90 -37.42
C VAL A 49 12.89 -22.69 -36.03
N CYS A 50 12.70 -23.79 -35.29
CA CYS A 50 12.03 -23.76 -33.98
C CYS A 50 12.93 -23.48 -32.77
N ALA A 51 14.27 -23.55 -32.90
CA ALA A 51 15.22 -22.84 -32.03
C ALA A 51 16.64 -22.73 -32.65
N THR A 52 17.50 -21.93 -32.03
CA THR A 52 18.87 -21.68 -32.51
C THR A 52 19.75 -22.91 -32.30
N GLY A 53 20.29 -23.49 -33.37
CA GLY A 53 21.07 -24.73 -33.30
C GLY A 53 21.77 -25.06 -34.62
N THR A 54 22.22 -26.31 -34.74
CA THR A 54 22.94 -26.83 -35.91
C THR A 54 22.10 -27.89 -36.61
N LEU A 55 21.72 -27.63 -37.86
CA LEU A 55 21.09 -28.63 -38.72
C LEU A 55 22.16 -29.66 -39.11
N SER A 56 21.96 -30.90 -38.68
CA SER A 56 22.94 -31.99 -38.84
C SER A 56 22.41 -33.14 -39.71
N GLN A 57 21.09 -33.26 -39.86
CA GLN A 57 20.46 -34.32 -40.67
C GLN A 57 19.15 -33.85 -41.28
N MET A 58 18.84 -34.36 -42.48
CA MET A 58 17.55 -34.21 -43.14
C MET A 58 16.99 -35.59 -43.48
N ASP A 59 15.74 -35.83 -43.10
CA ASP A 59 15.01 -37.03 -43.48
C ASP A 59 13.96 -36.71 -44.54
N PHE A 60 13.80 -37.62 -45.50
CA PHE A 60 12.81 -37.50 -46.56
C PHE A 60 11.95 -38.75 -46.63
N MET A 61 10.63 -38.57 -46.80
CA MET A 61 9.73 -39.67 -47.09
C MET A 61 9.59 -39.84 -48.61
N VAL A 62 10.08 -40.98 -49.07
CA VAL A 62 10.27 -41.23 -50.50
C VAL A 62 9.40 -42.41 -50.94
N HIS A 63 8.72 -42.26 -52.07
CA HIS A 63 7.88 -43.31 -52.66
C HIS A 63 8.64 -44.06 -53.77
N HIS A 64 7.99 -45.04 -54.38
CA HIS A 64 8.55 -45.96 -55.39
C HIS A 64 9.30 -45.28 -56.55
N PHE A 65 10.49 -45.76 -56.91
CA PHE A 65 11.24 -45.32 -58.10
C PHE A 65 11.26 -46.38 -59.20
N LEU A 66 11.21 -45.95 -60.47
CA LEU A 66 11.20 -46.86 -61.63
C LEU A 66 12.44 -47.77 -61.72
N ASN A 67 13.60 -47.30 -61.22
CA ASN A 67 14.89 -47.99 -61.31
C ASN A 67 15.46 -48.45 -59.95
N GLY A 68 14.68 -48.40 -58.87
CA GLY A 68 15.09 -48.86 -57.54
C GLY A 68 15.96 -47.89 -56.74
N SER A 69 16.52 -46.85 -57.37
CA SER A 69 17.18 -45.72 -56.72
C SER A 69 17.25 -44.53 -57.68
N ILE A 70 17.37 -43.32 -57.14
CA ILE A 70 17.59 -42.10 -57.92
C ILE A 70 18.73 -41.28 -57.29
N ASP A 71 19.65 -40.82 -58.13
CA ASP A 71 20.67 -39.86 -57.72
C ASP A 71 20.09 -38.44 -57.83
N ALA A 72 20.37 -37.63 -56.81
CA ALA A 72 19.94 -36.26 -56.67
C ALA A 72 21.02 -35.39 -56.03
N THR A 73 20.77 -34.10 -55.94
CA THR A 73 21.57 -33.17 -55.13
C THR A 73 20.67 -32.49 -54.11
N LEU A 74 21.03 -32.60 -52.81
CA LEU A 74 20.41 -31.81 -51.75
C LEU A 74 21.15 -30.49 -51.61
N THR A 75 20.41 -29.37 -51.61
CA THR A 75 20.94 -28.03 -51.35
C THR A 75 20.09 -27.33 -50.30
N ILE A 76 20.71 -26.59 -49.40
CA ILE A 76 20.03 -25.81 -48.34
C ILE A 76 20.37 -24.34 -48.52
N PHE A 77 19.35 -23.50 -48.50
CA PHE A 77 19.42 -22.06 -48.66
C PHE A 77 18.96 -21.34 -47.40
N GLN A 78 19.55 -20.18 -47.11
CA GLN A 78 19.01 -19.25 -46.13
C GLN A 78 17.84 -18.46 -46.72
N GLY A 79 16.71 -18.40 -46.02
CA GLY A 79 15.51 -17.67 -46.43
C GLY A 79 14.53 -18.50 -47.27
N GLU A 80 13.48 -17.82 -47.71
CA GLU A 80 12.42 -18.35 -48.57
C GLU A 80 12.89 -18.53 -50.03
N GLY A 81 12.75 -19.74 -50.57
CA GLY A 81 13.07 -20.06 -51.96
C GLY A 81 14.57 -20.27 -52.23
N TYR A 82 14.92 -20.33 -53.52
CA TYR A 82 16.27 -20.71 -53.97
C TYR A 82 17.21 -19.52 -54.25
N ASP A 83 16.72 -18.28 -54.08
CA ASP A 83 17.49 -17.05 -54.31
C ASP A 83 18.42 -16.71 -53.12
N GLY A 84 18.28 -17.43 -52.01
CA GLY A 84 19.06 -17.28 -50.79
C GLY A 84 20.54 -17.69 -50.92
N SER A 85 21.32 -17.42 -49.87
CA SER A 85 22.70 -17.92 -49.78
C SER A 85 22.67 -19.44 -49.64
N THR A 86 23.46 -20.15 -50.45
CA THR A 86 23.64 -21.59 -50.29
C THR A 86 24.49 -21.88 -49.06
N LEU A 87 23.92 -22.59 -48.09
CA LEU A 87 24.56 -22.98 -46.84
C LEU A 87 25.14 -24.40 -46.91
N TYR A 88 24.51 -25.29 -47.67
CA TYR A 88 24.94 -26.68 -47.85
C TYR A 88 24.58 -27.17 -49.24
N SER A 89 25.43 -28.00 -49.86
CA SER A 89 25.10 -28.71 -51.10
C SER A 89 25.90 -30.01 -51.21
N ALA A 90 25.21 -31.14 -51.38
CA ALA A 90 25.85 -32.45 -51.48
C ALA A 90 25.04 -33.41 -52.36
N PRO A 91 25.71 -34.40 -52.99
CA PRO A 91 24.99 -35.50 -53.65
C PRO A 91 24.17 -36.30 -52.63
N LEU A 92 23.00 -36.74 -53.06
CA LEU A 92 22.02 -37.50 -52.30
C LEU A 92 21.56 -38.69 -53.17
N THR A 93 21.58 -39.91 -52.65
CA THR A 93 21.05 -41.08 -53.38
C THR A 93 19.85 -41.63 -52.61
N LEU A 94 18.66 -41.49 -53.19
CA LEU A 94 17.42 -42.00 -52.60
C LEU A 94 17.16 -43.42 -53.14
N THR A 95 16.83 -44.37 -52.27
CA THR A 95 16.56 -45.76 -52.64
C THR A 95 15.08 -46.11 -52.52
N ASP A 96 14.59 -46.98 -53.40
CA ASP A 96 13.20 -47.43 -53.45
C ASP A 96 12.89 -48.42 -52.33
N GLU A 97 12.31 -47.91 -51.25
CA GLU A 97 11.74 -48.74 -50.19
C GLU A 97 10.39 -48.17 -49.75
N TRP A 98 9.30 -48.84 -50.15
CA TRP A 98 7.92 -48.43 -49.85
C TRP A 98 7.72 -48.04 -48.38
N GLY A 99 7.46 -46.75 -48.13
CA GLY A 99 7.12 -46.22 -46.82
C GLY A 99 8.33 -45.92 -45.93
N SER A 100 9.54 -45.94 -46.49
CA SER A 100 10.76 -45.78 -45.72
C SER A 100 11.21 -44.33 -45.65
N ILE A 101 11.80 -43.99 -44.50
CA ILE A 101 12.44 -42.70 -44.27
C ILE A 101 13.88 -42.81 -44.76
N HIS A 102 14.29 -41.89 -45.64
CA HIS A 102 15.66 -41.76 -46.07
C HIS A 102 16.35 -40.65 -45.30
N SER A 103 17.36 -41.00 -44.52
CA SER A 103 18.13 -40.07 -43.70
C SER A 103 19.43 -39.66 -44.38
N HIS A 104 19.64 -38.36 -44.51
CA HIS A 104 20.88 -37.77 -45.02
C HIS A 104 21.54 -36.91 -43.95
N THR A 105 22.65 -37.42 -43.39
CA THR A 105 23.51 -36.65 -42.49
C THR A 105 24.32 -35.63 -43.29
N LEU A 106 24.31 -34.38 -42.86
CA LEU A 106 25.06 -33.31 -43.49
C LEU A 106 26.56 -33.52 -43.23
N SER A 107 27.38 -33.35 -44.28
CA SER A 107 28.84 -33.44 -44.16
C SER A 107 29.49 -32.22 -43.51
N GLU A 108 28.78 -31.09 -43.53
CA GLU A 108 29.10 -29.85 -42.82
C GLU A 108 27.79 -29.36 -42.21
N GLU A 109 27.77 -29.16 -40.89
CA GLU A 109 26.58 -28.69 -40.17
C GLU A 109 26.22 -27.26 -40.57
N VAL A 110 24.92 -26.97 -40.63
CA VAL A 110 24.41 -25.63 -40.97
C VAL A 110 23.93 -24.95 -39.70
N LEU A 111 24.50 -23.79 -39.36
CA LEU A 111 24.00 -22.97 -38.26
C LEU A 111 22.64 -22.37 -38.62
N CYS A 112 21.65 -22.64 -37.78
CA CYS A 112 20.27 -22.19 -37.90
C CYS A 112 19.90 -21.30 -36.71
N MET A 113 19.17 -20.21 -36.94
CA MET A 113 18.76 -19.25 -35.92
C MET A 113 17.26 -19.36 -35.67
N LEU A 114 16.82 -19.30 -34.41
CA LEU A 114 15.41 -19.30 -34.01
C LEU A 114 14.59 -18.31 -34.86
N GLY A 115 13.44 -18.77 -35.36
CA GLY A 115 12.48 -17.97 -36.11
C GLY A 115 12.90 -17.59 -37.53
N GLN A 116 14.12 -17.92 -37.97
CA GLN A 116 14.54 -17.72 -39.36
C GLN A 116 14.03 -18.85 -40.26
N VAL A 117 13.79 -18.51 -41.52
CA VAL A 117 13.35 -19.45 -42.56
C VAL A 117 14.55 -19.98 -43.35
N TYR A 118 14.50 -21.26 -43.69
CA TYR A 118 15.48 -21.93 -44.54
C TYR A 118 14.73 -22.75 -45.58
N THR A 119 15.34 -22.97 -46.75
CA THR A 119 14.74 -23.74 -47.85
C THR A 119 15.64 -24.89 -48.24
N PHE A 120 15.13 -26.11 -48.27
CA PHE A 120 15.85 -27.23 -48.90
C PHE A 120 15.38 -27.39 -50.36
N ARG A 121 16.28 -27.89 -51.21
CA ARG A 121 16.06 -28.22 -52.62
C ARG A 121 16.67 -29.57 -52.93
N ILE A 122 15.92 -30.43 -53.60
CA ILE A 122 16.39 -31.69 -54.15
C ILE A 122 16.26 -31.63 -55.67
N GLU A 123 17.38 -31.76 -56.36
CA GLU A 123 17.46 -31.77 -57.83
C GLU A 123 17.73 -33.19 -58.34
N PHE A 124 16.77 -33.79 -59.05
CA PHE A 124 16.88 -35.15 -59.58
C PHE A 124 17.63 -35.22 -60.92
N PHE A 125 18.46 -36.25 -61.10
CA PHE A 125 19.17 -36.46 -62.36
C PHE A 125 18.40 -37.37 -63.33
N GLY A 126 17.74 -36.78 -64.33
CA GLY A 126 17.30 -37.47 -65.56
C GLY A 126 16.10 -38.42 -65.45
N GLU A 127 15.54 -38.61 -64.25
CA GLU A 127 14.39 -39.49 -63.99
C GLU A 127 13.33 -38.78 -63.12
N TYR A 128 12.12 -39.35 -63.08
CA TYR A 128 11.03 -38.83 -62.27
C TYR A 128 11.20 -39.25 -60.80
N GLY A 129 11.16 -38.29 -59.89
CA GLY A 129 11.10 -38.54 -58.45
C GLY A 129 9.66 -38.67 -57.97
N LEU A 130 9.43 -39.57 -57.01
CA LEU A 130 8.15 -39.74 -56.34
C LEU A 130 8.34 -39.50 -54.83
N MET A 131 7.71 -38.45 -54.31
CA MET A 131 7.71 -38.13 -52.88
C MET A 131 6.32 -38.12 -52.31
N TRP A 132 6.24 -38.33 -50.99
CA TRP A 132 5.00 -38.18 -50.27
C TRP A 132 4.66 -36.71 -50.06
N ALA A 133 3.42 -36.36 -50.40
CA ALA A 133 2.89 -35.01 -50.26
C ALA A 133 1.40 -35.03 -49.94
N LYS A 134 0.93 -33.98 -49.27
CA LYS A 134 -0.48 -33.73 -48.97
C LYS A 134 -0.97 -32.52 -49.78
N PHE A 135 -2.10 -32.68 -50.47
CA PHE A 135 -2.71 -31.59 -51.25
C PHE A 135 -3.82 -30.92 -50.45
N GLN A 136 -4.06 -29.63 -50.67
CA GLN A 136 -5.08 -28.83 -49.97
C GLN A 136 -4.81 -28.65 -48.47
N ASP A 137 -3.60 -28.96 -48.05
CA ASP A 137 -3.07 -28.57 -46.75
C ASP A 137 -2.17 -27.35 -46.93
N THR A 138 -2.24 -26.42 -45.98
CA THR A 138 -1.47 -25.17 -45.98
C THR A 138 -0.74 -24.96 -44.65
N TYR A 139 -0.44 -26.04 -43.92
CA TYR A 139 0.25 -25.92 -42.65
C TYR A 139 1.79 -25.84 -42.79
N ALA A 140 2.38 -25.15 -41.79
CA ALA A 140 3.79 -25.11 -41.39
C ALA A 140 4.72 -24.03 -41.97
N ASP A 141 4.30 -22.75 -41.97
CA ASP A 141 5.21 -21.58 -42.06
C ASP A 141 6.29 -21.69 -43.15
N GLY A 142 5.90 -22.29 -44.27
CA GLY A 142 6.80 -22.77 -45.31
C GLY A 142 6.08 -22.93 -46.64
N GLN A 143 6.80 -22.66 -47.73
CA GLN A 143 6.35 -22.62 -49.10
C GLN A 143 7.04 -23.74 -49.88
N VAL A 144 6.26 -24.58 -50.57
CA VAL A 144 6.78 -25.54 -51.54
C VAL A 144 7.21 -24.81 -52.81
N TYR A 145 8.36 -25.19 -53.36
CA TYR A 145 8.93 -24.66 -54.59
C TYR A 145 9.09 -25.78 -55.61
N TRP A 146 8.67 -25.49 -56.85
CA TRP A 146 8.80 -26.37 -58.00
C TRP A 146 9.52 -25.66 -59.13
N ASP A 147 10.66 -26.19 -59.57
CA ASP A 147 11.56 -25.55 -60.54
C ASP A 147 11.85 -24.07 -60.17
N GLY A 148 11.98 -23.81 -58.87
CA GLY A 148 12.18 -22.46 -58.29
C GLY A 148 10.95 -21.58 -58.21
N THR A 149 9.77 -22.06 -58.60
CA THR A 149 8.51 -21.31 -58.54
C THR A 149 7.66 -21.75 -57.34
N PRO A 150 7.10 -20.84 -56.53
CA PRO A 150 6.18 -21.18 -55.45
C PRO A 150 4.97 -21.98 -55.95
N TYR A 151 4.60 -23.02 -55.21
CA TYR A 151 3.44 -23.85 -55.49
C TYR A 151 2.51 -23.89 -54.27
N GLU A 152 1.27 -23.42 -54.42
CA GLU A 152 0.31 -23.33 -53.33
C GLU A 152 -0.40 -24.68 -53.07
N ASN A 153 -0.82 -24.91 -51.82
CA ASN A 153 -1.66 -26.05 -51.39
C ASN A 153 -1.01 -27.44 -51.51
N ILE A 154 0.31 -27.52 -51.33
CA ILE A 154 1.07 -28.77 -51.21
C ILE A 154 1.98 -28.66 -49.98
N ASP A 155 2.10 -29.76 -49.24
CA ASP A 155 3.09 -29.98 -48.18
C ASP A 155 3.84 -31.31 -48.41
N ILE A 156 5.15 -31.35 -48.18
CA ILE A 156 6.02 -32.51 -48.41
C ILE A 156 6.44 -33.13 -47.07
N GLY A 157 6.45 -34.46 -46.99
CA GLY A 157 6.96 -35.15 -45.80
C GLY A 157 8.50 -35.11 -45.70
N PHE A 158 9.03 -34.29 -44.80
CA PHE A 158 10.45 -34.25 -44.43
C PHE A 158 10.61 -34.00 -42.92
N ASN A 159 11.79 -34.35 -42.38
CA ASN A 159 12.20 -33.92 -41.04
C ASN A 159 13.56 -33.22 -41.12
N ALA A 160 13.66 -32.02 -40.54
CA ALA A 160 14.93 -31.34 -40.34
C ALA A 160 15.39 -31.54 -38.88
N HIS A 161 16.59 -32.11 -38.68
CA HIS A 161 17.15 -32.39 -37.36
C HIS A 161 18.07 -31.25 -36.93
N ILE A 162 17.55 -30.36 -36.10
CA ILE A 162 18.33 -29.24 -35.55
C ILE A 162 18.74 -29.60 -34.13
N LEU A 163 20.05 -29.72 -33.92
CA LEU A 163 20.67 -29.95 -32.61
C LEU A 163 20.94 -28.60 -31.96
N TYR A 164 20.31 -28.33 -30.83
CA TYR A 164 20.68 -27.18 -30.01
C TYR A 164 22.02 -27.44 -29.32
N PRO A 165 22.82 -26.41 -29.00
CA PRO A 165 23.94 -26.60 -28.09
C PRO A 165 23.38 -27.23 -26.81
N GLU A 166 23.90 -28.39 -26.38
CA GLU A 166 23.61 -28.88 -25.03
C GLU A 166 23.90 -27.74 -24.06
N GLU A 167 22.95 -27.42 -23.19
CA GLU A 167 23.20 -26.41 -22.16
C GLU A 167 24.50 -26.75 -21.44
N PRO A 168 25.39 -25.77 -21.21
CA PRO A 168 26.62 -26.03 -20.50
C PRO A 168 26.28 -26.72 -19.17
N PRO A 169 27.00 -27.80 -18.79
CA PRO A 169 26.70 -28.50 -17.55
C PRO A 169 26.78 -27.51 -16.39
N CYS A 170 25.68 -27.36 -15.65
CA CYS A 170 25.57 -26.37 -14.58
C CYS A 170 26.65 -26.57 -13.51
N ILE A 171 27.20 -25.47 -13.01
CA ILE A 171 28.04 -25.47 -11.82
C ILE A 171 27.18 -25.95 -10.65
N THR A 172 27.58 -27.06 -10.06
CA THR A 172 26.75 -27.80 -9.11
C THR A 172 27.22 -27.55 -7.68
N TRP A 173 26.29 -27.17 -6.79
CA TRP A 173 26.59 -27.05 -5.36
C TRP A 173 26.86 -28.43 -4.76
N THR A 174 27.91 -28.52 -3.93
CA THR A 174 28.28 -29.74 -3.20
C THR A 174 28.26 -29.56 -1.68
N GLY A 175 28.43 -28.33 -1.18
CA GLY A 175 28.49 -28.04 0.26
C GLY A 175 29.59 -28.81 0.97
N ALA A 176 30.70 -29.09 0.30
CA ALA A 176 31.74 -30.02 0.78
C ALA A 176 32.56 -29.46 1.96
N VAL A 177 32.62 -28.14 2.12
CA VAL A 177 33.34 -27.44 3.19
C VAL A 177 32.36 -26.86 4.21
N ASP A 178 31.46 -26.01 3.74
CA ASP A 178 30.45 -25.31 4.55
C ASP A 178 29.32 -24.75 3.65
N SER A 179 28.53 -23.80 4.16
CA SER A 179 27.41 -23.18 3.45
C SER A 179 27.80 -21.92 2.65
N ASP A 180 29.06 -21.47 2.68
CA ASP A 180 29.46 -20.20 2.07
C ASP A 180 29.41 -20.29 0.53
N TRP A 181 28.54 -19.47 -0.10
CA TRP A 181 28.43 -19.38 -1.56
C TRP A 181 29.76 -19.03 -2.23
N ASP A 182 30.60 -18.21 -1.60
CA ASP A 182 31.84 -17.70 -2.19
C ASP A 182 33.04 -18.65 -1.99
N GLU A 183 32.88 -19.76 -1.28
CA GLU A 183 33.94 -20.76 -1.12
C GLU A 183 33.98 -21.70 -2.35
N PRO A 184 35.02 -21.61 -3.22
CA PRO A 184 35.06 -22.39 -4.46
C PRO A 184 35.05 -23.90 -4.19
N ALA A 185 35.55 -24.37 -3.04
CA ALA A 185 35.53 -25.79 -2.71
C ALA A 185 34.13 -26.36 -2.46
N ASN A 186 33.11 -25.51 -2.28
CA ASN A 186 31.71 -25.93 -2.20
C ASN A 186 31.08 -26.18 -3.57
N TRP A 187 31.74 -25.86 -4.68
CA TRP A 187 31.22 -26.01 -6.04
C TRP A 187 31.90 -27.11 -6.86
N LEU A 188 31.18 -27.66 -7.83
CA LEU A 188 31.70 -28.56 -8.85
C LEU A 188 31.39 -28.03 -10.26
N PRO A 189 32.40 -27.65 -11.08
CA PRO A 189 33.83 -27.53 -10.72
C PRO A 189 34.06 -26.50 -9.60
N GLN A 190 35.23 -26.55 -8.96
CA GLN A 190 35.58 -25.66 -7.82
C GLN A 190 35.77 -24.19 -8.24
N ILE A 191 34.69 -23.58 -8.69
CA ILE A 191 34.58 -22.25 -9.26
C ILE A 191 33.28 -21.66 -8.70
N VAL A 192 33.35 -20.46 -8.15
CA VAL A 192 32.18 -19.71 -7.72
C VAL A 192 31.44 -19.23 -8.97
N PRO A 193 30.13 -19.49 -9.10
CA PRO A 193 29.33 -19.05 -10.25
C PRO A 193 29.35 -17.53 -10.46
N ASP A 194 29.26 -17.11 -11.73
CA ASP A 194 29.04 -15.71 -12.10
C ASP A 194 27.74 -15.51 -12.93
N SER A 195 27.54 -14.28 -13.42
CA SER A 195 26.36 -13.87 -14.19
C SER A 195 26.11 -14.64 -15.51
N THR A 196 27.03 -15.51 -15.94
CA THR A 196 26.92 -16.29 -17.17
C THR A 196 26.78 -17.79 -16.94
N ASP A 197 26.95 -18.24 -15.70
CA ASP A 197 26.97 -19.66 -15.35
C ASP A 197 25.58 -20.18 -15.00
N CYS A 198 25.20 -21.35 -15.54
CA CYS A 198 24.08 -22.10 -14.98
C CYS A 198 24.47 -22.65 -13.60
N VAL A 199 23.61 -22.46 -12.60
CA VAL A 199 23.78 -23.01 -11.25
C VAL A 199 22.75 -24.09 -10.98
N PHE A 200 23.20 -25.21 -10.41
CA PHE A 200 22.33 -26.28 -9.92
C PHE A 200 22.60 -26.59 -8.44
N VAL A 201 21.57 -26.53 -7.62
CA VAL A 201 21.61 -26.92 -6.19
C VAL A 201 20.86 -28.24 -6.02
N PRO A 202 21.58 -29.38 -5.91
CA PRO A 202 20.96 -30.69 -5.74
C PRO A 202 20.45 -30.89 -4.31
N ALA A 203 19.54 -31.84 -4.13
CA ALA A 203 19.30 -32.40 -2.81
C ALA A 203 20.60 -32.98 -2.25
N ASN A 204 20.92 -32.66 -1.00
CA ASN A 204 22.17 -33.08 -0.37
C ASN A 204 21.91 -33.71 1.00
N ASP A 205 22.32 -34.98 1.15
CA ASP A 205 22.18 -35.74 2.41
C ASP A 205 22.91 -35.10 3.61
N SER A 206 23.91 -34.26 3.35
CA SER A 206 24.65 -33.54 4.41
C SER A 206 23.86 -32.39 5.04
N GLY A 207 22.80 -31.90 4.37
CA GLY A 207 22.03 -30.72 4.76
C GLY A 207 22.80 -29.40 4.67
N THR A 208 24.00 -29.39 4.07
CA THR A 208 24.80 -28.17 3.89
C THR A 208 24.44 -27.52 2.56
N TYR A 209 23.55 -26.53 2.64
CA TYR A 209 23.01 -25.79 1.50
C TYR A 209 23.66 -24.41 1.37
N PRO A 210 23.60 -23.78 0.18
CA PRO A 210 24.20 -22.46 -0.03
C PRO A 210 23.53 -21.41 0.86
N ALA A 211 24.37 -20.54 1.44
CA ALA A 211 23.99 -19.33 2.14
C ALA A 211 24.65 -18.13 1.46
N VAL A 212 23.86 -17.11 1.13
CA VAL A 212 24.32 -15.87 0.47
C VAL A 212 24.14 -14.71 1.45
N ASP A 213 25.24 -14.11 1.88
CA ASP A 213 25.30 -12.96 2.80
C ASP A 213 26.04 -11.73 2.21
N VAL A 214 26.55 -11.89 1.00
CA VAL A 214 27.19 -10.85 0.18
C VAL A 214 26.69 -10.97 -1.27
N PRO A 215 26.84 -9.93 -2.11
CA PRO A 215 26.32 -9.95 -3.48
C PRO A 215 26.85 -11.13 -4.33
N ALA A 216 25.95 -12.04 -4.70
CA ALA A 216 26.21 -13.21 -5.53
C ALA A 216 25.54 -13.11 -6.90
N ARG A 217 26.04 -13.88 -7.89
CA ARG A 217 25.52 -13.85 -9.27
C ARG A 217 25.37 -15.25 -9.86
N ALA A 218 24.37 -15.43 -10.71
CA ALA A 218 24.17 -16.64 -11.51
C ALA A 218 23.58 -16.27 -12.89
N GLY A 219 23.92 -17.03 -13.93
CA GLY A 219 23.23 -16.94 -15.23
C GLY A 219 21.83 -17.53 -15.18
N SER A 220 21.67 -18.68 -14.54
CA SER A 220 20.38 -19.26 -14.14
C SER A 220 20.52 -20.01 -12.82
N LEU A 221 19.45 -20.15 -12.06
CA LEU A 221 19.48 -20.85 -10.77
C LEU A 221 18.42 -21.94 -10.73
N ASN A 222 18.87 -23.18 -10.59
CA ASN A 222 18.01 -24.35 -10.49
C ASN A 222 18.18 -25.03 -9.14
N ILE A 223 17.21 -24.89 -8.26
CA ILE A 223 17.18 -25.50 -6.93
C ILE A 223 16.29 -26.74 -7.01
N HIS A 224 16.84 -27.90 -6.66
CA HIS A 224 16.08 -29.13 -6.60
C HIS A 224 14.97 -29.01 -5.52
N PRO A 225 13.75 -29.55 -5.72
CA PRO A 225 12.64 -29.39 -4.76
C PRO A 225 12.90 -29.86 -3.32
N GLU A 226 13.86 -30.78 -3.14
CA GLU A 226 14.30 -31.28 -1.82
C GLU A 226 15.58 -30.61 -1.30
N ALA A 227 16.10 -29.60 -2.01
CA ALA A 227 17.26 -28.82 -1.59
C ALA A 227 16.83 -27.59 -0.77
N GLY A 228 17.72 -27.14 0.11
CA GLY A 228 17.61 -25.84 0.76
C GLY A 228 18.41 -24.77 0.02
N PHE A 229 18.10 -23.51 0.30
CA PHE A 229 18.84 -22.32 -0.13
C PHE A 229 18.53 -21.21 0.87
N HIS A 230 19.53 -20.43 1.29
CA HIS A 230 19.34 -19.36 2.26
C HIS A 230 19.94 -18.05 1.74
N LEU A 231 19.10 -17.12 1.29
CA LEU A 231 19.52 -15.73 1.09
C LEU A 231 19.30 -14.99 2.40
N GLN A 232 20.36 -14.45 3.02
CA GLN A 232 20.25 -13.70 4.27
C GLN A 232 19.70 -12.28 4.01
N SER A 233 19.17 -11.63 5.04
CA SER A 233 18.47 -10.33 4.92
C SER A 233 19.27 -9.20 4.28
N GLU A 234 20.59 -9.18 4.48
CA GLU A 234 21.51 -8.19 3.88
C GLU A 234 22.15 -8.68 2.57
N GLY A 235 21.85 -9.93 2.17
CA GLY A 235 22.39 -10.55 0.97
C GLY A 235 21.68 -10.06 -0.29
N GLU A 236 22.42 -10.02 -1.39
CA GLU A 236 21.89 -9.76 -2.73
C GLU A 236 22.21 -10.93 -3.64
N LEU A 237 21.21 -11.41 -4.40
CA LEU A 237 21.38 -12.45 -5.42
C LEU A 237 20.87 -11.95 -6.77
N ALA A 238 21.78 -11.74 -7.71
CA ALA A 238 21.43 -11.34 -9.08
C ALA A 238 21.43 -12.55 -10.03
N ILE A 239 20.30 -12.81 -10.69
CA ILE A 239 20.11 -13.92 -11.63
C ILE A 239 19.84 -13.34 -13.02
N TYR A 240 20.62 -13.75 -14.02
CA TYR A 240 20.57 -13.20 -15.39
C TYR A 240 19.76 -14.04 -16.38
N GLY A 241 18.77 -14.77 -15.86
CA GLY A 241 17.91 -15.69 -16.59
C GLY A 241 16.85 -16.29 -15.66
N SER A 242 16.32 -17.47 -16.01
CA SER A 242 15.26 -18.11 -15.24
C SER A 242 15.69 -18.59 -13.85
N LEU A 243 14.73 -18.56 -12.93
CA LEU A 243 14.82 -19.09 -11.57
C LEU A 243 13.87 -20.28 -11.43
N GLN A 244 14.42 -21.45 -11.13
CA GLN A 244 13.68 -22.58 -10.58
C GLN A 244 14.00 -22.69 -9.10
N SER A 245 13.04 -22.32 -8.26
CA SER A 245 13.12 -22.49 -6.81
C SER A 245 12.64 -23.87 -6.38
N ALA A 246 13.03 -24.29 -5.18
CA ALA A 246 12.35 -25.37 -4.49
C ALA A 246 10.99 -24.85 -3.98
N ASN A 247 10.00 -25.74 -3.88
CA ASN A 247 8.69 -25.39 -3.31
C ASN A 247 8.88 -24.73 -1.94
N ASP A 248 8.20 -23.60 -1.72
CA ASP A 248 8.21 -22.83 -0.47
C ASP A 248 9.60 -22.29 -0.08
N CYS A 249 10.50 -22.08 -1.05
CA CYS A 249 11.80 -21.45 -0.80
C CYS A 249 11.63 -19.97 -0.47
N THR A 250 12.12 -19.53 0.70
CA THR A 250 12.12 -18.13 1.12
C THR A 250 13.47 -17.48 0.86
N PHE A 251 13.45 -16.28 0.27
CA PHE A 251 14.61 -15.42 0.06
C PHE A 251 14.50 -14.19 0.96
N ASP A 252 15.21 -14.18 2.10
CA ASP A 252 15.08 -13.11 3.12
C ASP A 252 15.78 -11.80 2.71
N GLY A 253 16.68 -11.84 1.73
CA GLY A 253 17.38 -10.67 1.20
C GLY A 253 16.81 -10.15 -0.12
N THR A 254 17.64 -9.45 -0.90
CA THR A 254 17.24 -8.89 -2.20
C THR A 254 17.57 -9.85 -3.35
N VAL A 255 16.56 -10.26 -4.10
CA VAL A 255 16.73 -10.97 -5.38
C VAL A 255 16.56 -9.98 -6.53
N VAL A 256 17.53 -9.94 -7.45
CA VAL A 256 17.47 -9.13 -8.68
C VAL A 256 17.44 -10.06 -9.88
N LEU A 257 16.33 -10.06 -10.61
CA LEU A 257 16.16 -10.88 -11.80
C LEU A 257 16.34 -10.04 -13.06
N HIS A 258 17.25 -10.46 -13.94
CA HIS A 258 17.51 -9.84 -15.24
C HIS A 258 17.10 -10.79 -16.37
N SER A 259 16.14 -10.38 -17.19
CA SER A 259 15.73 -11.10 -18.40
C SER A 259 16.51 -10.55 -19.59
N LEU A 260 17.44 -11.34 -20.11
CA LEU A 260 18.28 -10.94 -21.26
C LEU A 260 17.65 -11.28 -22.61
N ASP A 261 16.71 -12.22 -22.64
CA ASP A 261 16.07 -12.77 -23.83
C ASP A 261 14.58 -12.38 -23.97
N GLY A 262 13.99 -11.81 -22.91
CA GLY A 262 12.59 -11.42 -22.85
C GLY A 262 11.62 -12.55 -22.52
N ASN A 263 12.12 -13.76 -22.24
CA ASN A 263 11.33 -14.99 -22.03
C ASN A 263 11.72 -15.75 -20.75
N SER A 264 12.32 -15.08 -19.76
CA SER A 264 12.74 -15.73 -18.51
C SER A 264 11.55 -16.05 -17.58
N GLU A 265 11.70 -17.10 -16.78
CA GLU A 265 10.62 -17.64 -15.93
C GLU A 265 11.01 -17.67 -14.44
N ILE A 266 10.00 -17.55 -13.57
CA ILE A 266 10.08 -17.85 -12.13
C ILE A 266 9.19 -19.06 -11.85
N ASN A 267 9.82 -20.14 -11.37
CA ASN A 267 9.20 -21.45 -11.17
C ASN A 267 9.37 -21.93 -9.72
N GLY A 268 8.41 -22.72 -9.23
CA GLY A 268 8.51 -23.42 -7.94
C GLY A 268 7.99 -22.69 -6.70
N SER A 269 7.10 -21.71 -6.85
CA SER A 269 6.49 -20.97 -5.74
C SER A 269 7.42 -20.39 -4.66
N PRO A 270 8.37 -19.53 -5.05
CA PRO A 270 9.22 -18.83 -4.10
C PRO A 270 8.48 -17.72 -3.34
N THR A 271 8.94 -17.47 -2.12
CA THR A 271 8.62 -16.27 -1.32
C THR A 271 9.83 -15.35 -1.31
N PHE A 272 9.66 -14.09 -1.68
CA PHE A 272 10.71 -13.08 -1.68
C PHE A 272 10.43 -12.02 -0.62
N ASP A 273 11.45 -11.66 0.14
CA ASP A 273 11.40 -10.46 0.97
C ASP A 273 11.45 -9.20 0.10
N HIS A 274 12.50 -9.08 -0.71
CA HIS A 274 12.67 -8.03 -1.72
C HIS A 274 12.97 -8.65 -3.10
N LEU A 275 12.16 -8.33 -4.10
CA LEU A 275 12.33 -8.75 -5.49
C LEU A 275 12.43 -7.54 -6.40
N LYS A 276 13.49 -7.43 -7.19
CA LYS A 276 13.58 -6.49 -8.31
C LYS A 276 13.56 -7.26 -9.63
N ILE A 277 12.72 -6.81 -10.56
CA ILE A 277 12.66 -7.37 -11.92
C ILE A 277 13.17 -6.33 -12.92
N ILE A 278 14.10 -6.77 -13.76
CA ILE A 278 14.65 -6.02 -14.89
C ILE A 278 14.37 -6.82 -16.17
N GLY A 279 13.61 -6.25 -17.09
CA GLY A 279 13.10 -6.96 -18.26
C GLY A 279 11.79 -7.72 -17.98
N VAL A 280 11.47 -8.72 -18.80
CA VAL A 280 10.18 -9.44 -18.78
C VAL A 280 10.34 -10.80 -18.13
N PHE A 281 9.52 -11.09 -17.12
CA PHE A 281 9.42 -12.41 -16.48
C PHE A 281 7.99 -12.95 -16.48
N PHE A 282 7.89 -14.28 -16.57
CA PHE A 282 6.66 -15.04 -16.45
C PHE A 282 6.68 -15.91 -15.20
N THR A 283 5.55 -16.11 -14.54
CA THR A 283 5.41 -17.04 -13.41
C THR A 283 4.61 -18.27 -13.84
N THR A 284 5.13 -19.46 -13.55
CA THR A 284 4.43 -20.73 -13.84
C THR A 284 3.64 -21.28 -12.66
N GLU A 285 3.93 -20.78 -11.46
CA GLU A 285 3.27 -21.10 -10.19
C GLU A 285 3.12 -19.80 -9.37
N PRO A 286 2.31 -19.79 -8.29
CA PRO A 286 2.13 -18.60 -7.46
C PRO A 286 3.45 -18.10 -6.87
N ILE A 287 3.68 -16.79 -6.83
CA ILE A 287 4.82 -16.21 -6.12
C ILE A 287 4.36 -15.27 -5.01
N GLU A 288 5.16 -15.16 -3.96
CA GLU A 288 4.82 -14.37 -2.78
C GLU A 288 5.87 -13.29 -2.51
N ILE A 289 5.41 -12.07 -2.20
CA ILE A 289 6.24 -10.91 -1.86
C ILE A 289 5.89 -10.50 -0.43
N LEU A 290 6.90 -10.39 0.43
CA LEU A 290 6.74 -9.95 1.81
C LEU A 290 6.81 -8.42 1.91
N ASN A 291 7.85 -7.80 1.35
CA ASN A 291 8.09 -6.38 1.54
C ASN A 291 8.09 -5.58 0.24
N VAL A 292 8.97 -5.89 -0.72
CA VAL A 292 9.13 -5.04 -1.92
C VAL A 292 9.14 -5.86 -3.20
N LEU A 293 8.33 -5.43 -4.16
CA LEU A 293 8.44 -5.78 -5.59
C LEU A 293 8.79 -4.52 -6.38
N ASP A 294 9.99 -4.43 -6.93
CA ASP A 294 10.45 -3.31 -7.78
C ASP A 294 10.35 -3.67 -9.26
N LEU A 295 9.39 -3.04 -9.96
CA LEU A 295 9.18 -3.12 -11.41
C LEU A 295 9.59 -1.82 -12.14
N SER A 296 10.42 -0.98 -11.54
CA SER A 296 10.89 0.27 -12.15
C SER A 296 11.57 0.09 -13.52
N GLU A 297 12.14 -1.09 -13.76
CA GLU A 297 12.89 -1.45 -14.97
C GLU A 297 12.41 -2.78 -15.60
N GLY A 298 11.23 -3.28 -15.20
CA GLY A 298 10.78 -4.61 -15.58
C GLY A 298 9.27 -4.78 -15.64
N TYR A 299 8.86 -6.00 -15.97
CA TYR A 299 7.48 -6.38 -16.18
C TYR A 299 7.27 -7.81 -15.71
N LEU A 300 6.15 -8.05 -15.02
CA LEU A 300 5.78 -9.35 -14.49
C LEU A 300 4.44 -9.81 -15.10
N ALA A 301 4.47 -10.92 -15.83
CA ALA A 301 3.26 -11.59 -16.32
C ALA A 301 2.96 -12.84 -15.51
N ASN A 302 1.92 -12.78 -14.68
CA ASN A 302 1.38 -13.91 -13.92
C ASN A 302 0.06 -14.41 -14.54
N LEU A 303 0.10 -14.74 -15.83
CA LEU A 303 -1.06 -15.22 -16.56
C LEU A 303 -1.43 -16.64 -16.12
N GLY A 304 -2.53 -16.77 -15.36
CA GLY A 304 -3.00 -18.05 -14.84
C GLY A 304 -2.34 -18.49 -13.53
N THR A 305 -1.59 -17.59 -12.88
CA THR A 305 -0.95 -17.78 -11.58
C THR A 305 -1.16 -16.56 -10.69
N GLU A 306 -1.02 -16.70 -9.38
CA GLU A 306 -1.22 -15.62 -8.42
C GLU A 306 0.08 -14.89 -8.06
N LEU A 307 0.03 -13.56 -8.05
CA LEU A 307 1.00 -12.72 -7.33
C LEU A 307 0.42 -12.39 -5.96
N ILE A 308 1.07 -12.82 -4.88
CA ILE A 308 0.63 -12.59 -3.50
C ILE A 308 1.50 -11.50 -2.87
N LEU A 309 0.88 -10.39 -2.46
CA LEU A 309 1.53 -9.31 -1.71
C LEU A 309 1.10 -9.39 -0.24
N ASN A 310 2.05 -9.56 0.68
CA ASN A 310 1.75 -9.60 2.11
C ASN A 310 1.76 -8.19 2.70
N SER A 311 0.68 -7.80 3.36
CA SER A 311 0.55 -6.49 4.02
C SER A 311 0.20 -6.70 5.49
N GLY A 312 0.59 -5.81 6.39
CA GLY A 312 0.23 -5.88 7.81
C GLY A 312 1.44 -5.98 8.73
N GLU A 313 1.30 -6.63 9.88
CA GLU A 313 2.38 -6.66 10.88
C GLU A 313 3.68 -7.25 10.27
N GLY A 314 4.72 -6.43 10.20
CA GLY A 314 6.04 -6.81 9.68
C GLY A 314 6.18 -6.88 8.15
N TYR A 315 5.12 -6.59 7.39
CA TYR A 315 5.11 -6.72 5.93
C TYR A 315 4.52 -5.49 5.23
N TYR A 316 5.28 -4.92 4.29
CA TYR A 316 4.85 -3.75 3.51
C TYR A 316 3.96 -4.10 2.32
N GLY A 317 4.20 -5.24 1.66
CA GLY A 317 3.47 -5.62 0.44
C GLY A 317 3.58 -4.61 -0.69
N HIS A 318 4.66 -3.83 -0.72
CA HIS A 318 4.83 -2.69 -1.63
C HIS A 318 5.23 -3.17 -3.03
N ALA A 319 4.36 -3.02 -4.03
CA ALA A 319 4.74 -3.18 -5.42
C ALA A 319 5.00 -1.82 -6.09
N TYR A 320 6.26 -1.48 -6.39
CA TYR A 320 6.65 -0.27 -7.10
C TYR A 320 6.53 -0.47 -8.63
N ILE A 321 5.52 0.15 -9.23
CA ILE A 321 5.02 -0.12 -10.58
C ILE A 321 4.77 1.21 -11.32
N PRO A 322 5.81 1.92 -11.80
CA PRO A 322 5.64 3.27 -12.35
C PRO A 322 4.88 3.35 -13.69
N GLN A 323 4.60 2.21 -14.33
CA GLN A 323 3.70 2.03 -15.47
C GLN A 323 2.94 0.73 -15.18
N ASP A 324 1.66 0.55 -15.52
CA ASP A 324 0.86 -0.66 -15.18
C ASP A 324 1.48 -1.95 -15.78
N LEU A 325 2.49 -2.51 -15.11
CA LEU A 325 3.45 -3.52 -15.62
C LEU A 325 3.24 -4.90 -14.99
N ILE A 326 2.11 -5.11 -14.30
CA ILE A 326 1.66 -6.41 -13.80
C ILE A 326 0.49 -6.87 -14.66
N VAL A 327 0.56 -8.10 -15.19
CA VAL A 327 -0.54 -8.70 -15.94
C VAL A 327 -0.88 -10.06 -15.35
N GLY A 328 -2.01 -10.10 -14.65
CA GLY A 328 -2.54 -11.26 -13.94
C GLY A 328 -3.26 -10.84 -12.66
N SER A 329 -3.74 -11.81 -11.90
CA SER A 329 -4.45 -11.55 -10.64
C SER A 329 -3.46 -11.20 -9.52
N VAL A 330 -3.75 -10.14 -8.77
CA VAL A 330 -3.01 -9.79 -7.56
C VAL A 330 -3.86 -10.15 -6.35
N ILE A 331 -3.25 -10.84 -5.38
CA ILE A 331 -3.83 -11.13 -4.09
C ILE A 331 -3.07 -10.29 -3.06
N ILE A 332 -3.79 -9.48 -2.29
CA ILE A 332 -3.26 -8.86 -1.09
C ILE A 332 -3.65 -9.74 0.09
N LYS A 333 -2.65 -10.30 0.75
CA LYS A 333 -2.78 -11.10 1.96
C LYS A 333 -2.46 -10.22 3.17
N LYS A 334 -3.50 -9.69 3.80
CA LYS A 334 -3.40 -8.84 5.00
C LYS A 334 -3.22 -9.71 6.23
N HIS A 335 -2.07 -9.64 6.88
CA HIS A 335 -1.78 -10.27 8.18
C HIS A 335 -2.37 -9.46 9.32
N ILE A 336 -2.96 -10.17 10.27
CA ILE A 336 -3.65 -9.64 11.44
C ILE A 336 -3.15 -10.38 12.67
N ASP A 337 -2.50 -9.65 13.57
CA ASP A 337 -1.79 -10.18 14.73
C ASP A 337 -2.62 -10.12 16.03
N HIS A 338 -3.76 -9.44 15.98
CA HIS A 338 -4.68 -9.34 17.10
C HIS A 338 -6.14 -9.43 16.64
N ALA A 339 -7.01 -9.97 17.50
CA ALA A 339 -8.45 -9.93 17.26
C ALA A 339 -8.98 -8.50 17.46
N GLY A 340 -9.99 -8.12 16.70
CA GLY A 340 -10.62 -6.81 16.85
C GLY A 340 -11.33 -6.33 15.60
N GLU A 341 -11.89 -5.14 15.72
CA GLU A 341 -12.40 -4.37 14.59
C GLU A 341 -11.26 -4.03 13.62
N GLN A 342 -11.47 -4.32 12.34
CA GLN A 342 -10.56 -4.02 11.24
C GLN A 342 -11.27 -3.10 10.24
N ILE A 343 -10.53 -2.14 9.68
CA ILE A 343 -10.96 -1.37 8.51
C ILE A 343 -10.05 -1.78 7.36
N LEU A 344 -10.64 -2.32 6.31
CA LEU A 344 -9.94 -2.87 5.15
C LEU A 344 -10.27 -2.02 3.93
N GLY A 345 -9.25 -1.46 3.30
CA GLY A 345 -9.38 -0.82 2.01
C GLY A 345 -9.48 -1.83 0.86
N ILE A 346 -10.18 -1.46 -0.20
CA ILE A 346 -10.24 -2.24 -1.44
C ILE A 346 -9.42 -1.51 -2.51
N PRO A 347 -8.22 -2.00 -2.88
CA PRO A 347 -7.36 -1.36 -3.88
C PRO A 347 -7.63 -1.83 -5.32
N PHE A 348 -8.70 -2.59 -5.55
CA PHE A 348 -8.95 -3.26 -6.83
C PHE A 348 -10.00 -2.54 -7.67
N VAL A 349 -9.78 -2.56 -8.99
CA VAL A 349 -10.77 -2.16 -9.99
C VAL A 349 -11.80 -3.28 -10.13
N LEU A 350 -13.08 -2.92 -10.05
CA LEU A 350 -14.19 -3.90 -9.92
C LEU A 350 -14.75 -4.41 -11.25
N ASP A 351 -13.92 -4.54 -12.29
CA ASP A 351 -14.35 -5.24 -13.51
C ASP A 351 -14.46 -6.76 -13.29
N GLU A 352 -14.00 -7.29 -12.14
CA GLU A 352 -14.11 -8.69 -11.68
C GLU A 352 -14.58 -8.77 -10.20
N GLU A 353 -15.20 -9.89 -9.79
CA GLU A 353 -15.65 -10.09 -8.39
C GLU A 353 -14.45 -9.99 -7.42
N VAL A 354 -14.50 -9.06 -6.47
CA VAL A 354 -13.52 -9.04 -5.37
C VAL A 354 -13.76 -10.26 -4.50
N LEU A 355 -12.79 -11.17 -4.52
CA LEU A 355 -12.82 -12.35 -3.68
C LEU A 355 -12.23 -11.99 -2.31
N ILE A 356 -13.09 -12.00 -1.29
CA ILE A 356 -12.68 -11.91 0.10
C ILE A 356 -12.59 -13.34 0.62
N ASN A 357 -11.37 -13.85 0.68
CA ASN A 357 -11.09 -15.17 1.22
C ASN A 357 -10.50 -15.02 2.62
N GLY A 358 -11.32 -15.34 3.61
CA GLY A 358 -10.88 -15.69 4.95
C GLY A 358 -11.55 -17.02 5.30
N GLY A 359 -10.94 -17.84 6.15
CA GLY A 359 -11.68 -18.96 6.73
C GLY A 359 -12.87 -18.47 7.57
N GLN A 360 -13.41 -19.33 8.44
CA GLN A 360 -14.61 -19.10 9.28
C GLN A 360 -14.51 -17.95 10.33
N GLY A 361 -13.89 -16.79 10.06
CA GLY A 361 -13.58 -15.79 11.09
C GLY A 361 -13.70 -14.30 10.71
N LEU A 362 -14.48 -13.98 9.66
CA LEU A 362 -15.01 -12.63 9.46
C LEU A 362 -16.43 -12.57 10.04
N GLU A 363 -16.66 -11.63 10.95
CA GLU A 363 -17.97 -11.34 11.52
C GLU A 363 -18.38 -9.89 11.20
N ASP A 364 -19.69 -9.65 11.10
CA ASP A 364 -20.29 -8.33 10.91
C ASP A 364 -19.63 -7.48 9.80
N LEU A 365 -19.58 -8.04 8.59
CA LEU A 365 -18.99 -7.37 7.43
C LEU A 365 -19.87 -6.20 6.97
N MET A 366 -19.31 -4.99 7.06
CA MET A 366 -19.96 -3.72 6.73
C MET A 366 -19.19 -3.02 5.61
N LEU A 367 -19.88 -2.30 4.74
CA LEU A 367 -19.34 -1.38 3.75
C LEU A 367 -19.43 0.06 4.26
N PHE A 368 -18.38 0.84 4.05
CA PHE A 368 -18.42 2.28 4.31
C PHE A 368 -19.11 2.99 3.15
N GLU A 369 -20.27 3.60 3.42
CA GLU A 369 -20.95 4.40 2.42
C GLU A 369 -20.63 5.88 2.55
N GLN A 370 -19.98 6.41 1.52
CA GLN A 370 -19.64 7.83 1.48
C GLN A 370 -20.86 8.73 1.29
N GLU A 371 -22.01 8.24 0.80
CA GLU A 371 -23.18 9.06 0.46
C GLU A 371 -24.13 9.36 1.65
N PHE A 372 -24.09 8.56 2.72
CA PHE A 372 -25.04 8.74 3.82
C PHE A 372 -24.63 9.88 4.76
N CYS A 373 -25.52 10.87 4.82
CA CYS A 373 -25.36 12.12 5.54
C CYS A 373 -26.07 12.04 6.90
N MET A 374 -25.39 11.65 7.98
CA MET A 374 -25.84 12.05 9.34
C MET A 374 -24.63 12.30 10.26
N GLU A 375 -24.85 13.03 11.36
CA GLU A 375 -23.84 13.21 12.41
C GLU A 375 -23.19 11.88 12.80
N GLY A 376 -21.87 11.83 12.83
CA GLY A 376 -21.08 10.67 13.28
C GLY A 376 -20.56 9.80 12.14
N PHE A 377 -19.24 9.83 11.92
CA PHE A 377 -18.49 8.90 11.06
C PHE A 377 -18.92 7.42 11.26
N HIS A 378 -19.24 7.05 12.50
CA HIS A 378 -19.68 5.72 12.90
C HIS A 378 -21.02 5.27 12.29
N ASN A 379 -21.85 6.19 11.78
CA ASN A 379 -23.16 5.88 11.22
C ASN A 379 -23.13 5.54 9.71
N ASN A 380 -21.97 5.65 9.08
CA ASN A 380 -21.82 5.44 7.63
C ASN A 380 -21.55 3.97 7.25
N TRP A 381 -21.45 3.08 8.24
CA TRP A 381 -21.28 1.65 8.02
C TRP A 381 -22.63 0.98 7.73
N GLN A 382 -22.76 0.34 6.57
CA GLN A 382 -23.95 -0.43 6.17
C GLN A 382 -23.61 -1.92 6.02
N PRO A 383 -24.52 -2.86 6.35
CA PRO A 383 -24.28 -4.28 6.12
C PRO A 383 -23.98 -4.59 4.64
N LEU A 384 -22.95 -5.39 4.37
CA LEU A 384 -22.52 -5.72 2.99
C LEU A 384 -23.60 -6.50 2.20
N ASP A 385 -24.54 -7.17 2.86
CA ASP A 385 -25.62 -7.91 2.18
C ASP A 385 -26.60 -7.01 1.41
N GLN A 386 -26.51 -5.69 1.58
CA GLN A 386 -27.36 -4.69 0.93
C GLN A 386 -26.62 -3.85 -0.11
N TYR A 387 -25.28 -3.84 -0.11
CA TYR A 387 -24.46 -2.95 -0.93
C TYR A 387 -23.18 -3.65 -1.39
N GLU A 388 -22.83 -3.47 -2.65
CA GLU A 388 -21.58 -3.97 -3.22
C GLU A 388 -20.54 -2.84 -3.26
N PRO A 389 -19.25 -3.15 -3.03
CA PRO A 389 -18.17 -2.21 -3.32
C PRO A 389 -18.28 -1.71 -4.77
N ASN A 390 -17.88 -0.47 -5.04
CA ASN A 390 -17.98 0.24 -6.31
C ASN A 390 -16.64 0.74 -6.86
N GLY A 391 -15.52 0.51 -6.17
CA GLY A 391 -14.21 0.74 -6.75
C GLY A 391 -13.10 0.96 -5.72
N PRO A 392 -11.91 1.35 -6.21
CA PRO A 392 -10.88 1.91 -5.35
C PRO A 392 -11.42 3.12 -4.57
N CYS A 393 -11.09 3.22 -3.29
CA CYS A 393 -11.63 4.13 -2.25
C CYS A 393 -12.81 3.60 -1.42
N ASP A 394 -13.38 2.44 -1.73
CA ASP A 394 -14.32 1.78 -0.81
C ASP A 394 -13.58 1.03 0.28
N ALA A 395 -14.20 0.99 1.46
CA ALA A 395 -13.64 0.34 2.63
C ALA A 395 -14.66 -0.56 3.29
N LEU A 396 -14.17 -1.68 3.82
CA LEU A 396 -14.94 -2.63 4.61
C LEU A 396 -14.57 -2.49 6.07
N ARG A 397 -15.52 -2.83 6.94
CA ARG A 397 -15.29 -3.04 8.36
C ARG A 397 -15.72 -4.44 8.70
N SER A 398 -14.94 -5.13 9.53
CA SER A 398 -15.30 -6.44 10.04
C SER A 398 -14.62 -6.68 11.37
N PHE A 399 -15.27 -7.42 12.25
CA PHE A 399 -14.60 -8.00 13.40
C PHE A 399 -13.88 -9.28 12.96
N VAL A 400 -12.57 -9.32 13.21
CA VAL A 400 -11.71 -10.40 12.71
C VAL A 400 -11.13 -11.20 13.87
N ILE A 401 -11.27 -12.53 13.77
CA ILE A 401 -10.69 -13.50 14.72
C ILE A 401 -9.61 -14.40 14.07
N GLN A 402 -9.23 -14.11 12.82
CA GLN A 402 -8.24 -14.85 12.06
C GLN A 402 -6.88 -14.15 12.03
N GLU A 403 -5.85 -14.89 11.59
CA GLU A 403 -4.48 -14.41 11.45
C GLU A 403 -4.22 -13.67 10.11
N HIS A 404 -5.09 -13.83 9.09
CA HIS A 404 -4.99 -13.07 7.84
C HIS A 404 -6.30 -13.03 7.04
N ILE A 405 -6.38 -12.11 6.09
CA ILE A 405 -7.45 -11.94 5.09
C ILE A 405 -6.83 -11.81 3.71
N GLU A 406 -7.37 -12.52 2.72
CA GLU A 406 -6.98 -12.37 1.33
C GLU A 406 -8.03 -11.59 0.55
N LEU A 407 -7.57 -10.54 -0.13
CA LEU A 407 -8.35 -9.75 -1.07
C LEU A 407 -7.73 -9.94 -2.46
N ALA A 408 -8.51 -10.38 -3.44
CA ALA A 408 -8.03 -10.58 -4.79
C ALA A 408 -8.76 -9.69 -5.80
N GLY A 409 -8.03 -9.16 -6.79
CA GLY A 409 -8.61 -8.41 -7.90
C GLY A 409 -7.57 -7.83 -8.86
N ALA A 410 -8.06 -7.08 -9.85
CA ALA A 410 -7.22 -6.32 -10.78
C ALA A 410 -6.79 -4.99 -10.14
N THR A 411 -5.53 -4.61 -10.31
CA THR A 411 -4.97 -3.38 -9.73
C THR A 411 -4.93 -2.25 -10.76
N THR A 412 -4.72 -1.02 -10.29
CA THR A 412 -4.56 0.17 -11.14
C THR A 412 -3.51 1.08 -10.53
N ASN A 413 -2.76 1.82 -11.34
CA ASN A 413 -1.94 2.96 -10.89
C ASN A 413 -2.41 4.28 -11.48
N GLU A 414 -3.66 4.32 -11.99
CA GLU A 414 -4.24 5.54 -12.55
C GLU A 414 -4.33 6.65 -11.50
N GLU A 415 -4.20 7.90 -11.97
CA GLU A 415 -4.45 9.07 -11.14
C GLU A 415 -5.91 9.05 -10.65
N MET A 416 -6.11 9.30 -9.36
CA MET A 416 -7.44 9.40 -8.79
C MET A 416 -7.66 10.73 -8.09
N ILE A 417 -8.89 11.24 -8.16
CA ILE A 417 -9.28 12.47 -7.50
C ILE A 417 -10.50 12.18 -6.63
N VAL A 418 -10.33 12.35 -5.32
CA VAL A 418 -11.44 12.28 -4.36
C VAL A 418 -11.94 13.69 -4.10
N HIS A 419 -13.22 13.92 -4.41
CA HIS A 419 -13.87 15.20 -4.18
C HIS A 419 -14.53 15.25 -2.80
N GLY A 420 -14.41 16.40 -2.13
CA GLY A 420 -15.15 16.66 -0.92
C GLY A 420 -16.66 16.67 -1.16
N GLN A 421 -17.44 16.50 -0.09
CA GLN A 421 -18.91 16.43 -0.17
C GLN A 421 -19.60 17.57 0.60
N ASN A 422 -20.85 17.88 0.21
CA ASN A 422 -21.61 19.03 0.72
C ASN A 422 -22.05 18.85 2.17
N ASN A 423 -21.92 19.90 2.97
CA ASN A 423 -22.77 20.08 4.15
C ASN A 423 -22.98 21.57 4.44
N GLU A 424 -24.24 22.00 4.57
CA GLU A 424 -24.58 23.37 5.00
C GLU A 424 -24.36 23.57 6.51
N ALA A 425 -24.06 22.51 7.28
CA ALA A 425 -23.93 22.54 8.75
C ALA A 425 -22.50 22.56 9.31
N PHE A 426 -21.47 22.29 8.50
CA PHE A 426 -20.07 22.25 8.94
C PHE A 426 -19.18 22.96 7.92
N ASP A 427 -18.68 24.15 8.27
CA ASP A 427 -17.87 25.00 7.36
C ASP A 427 -16.51 24.37 6.95
N LEU A 428 -16.09 23.30 7.63
CA LEU A 428 -14.77 22.65 7.45
C LEU A 428 -14.82 21.32 6.69
N GLY A 429 -15.99 20.87 6.22
CA GLY A 429 -16.15 19.62 5.46
C GLY A 429 -16.39 18.37 6.30
N ARG A 430 -16.62 17.23 5.62
CA ARG A 430 -16.94 15.94 6.26
C ARG A 430 -15.71 15.03 6.35
N LEU A 431 -15.68 14.19 7.37
CA LEU A 431 -14.77 13.05 7.43
C LEU A 431 -15.12 12.06 6.32
N GLN A 432 -14.15 11.73 5.48
CA GLN A 432 -14.25 10.75 4.41
C GLN A 432 -13.18 9.68 4.63
N LEU A 433 -13.59 8.41 4.63
CA LEU A 433 -12.69 7.28 4.65
C LEU A 433 -12.22 7.01 3.23
N ILE A 434 -10.91 6.98 3.05
CA ILE A 434 -10.21 6.81 1.79
C ILE A 434 -9.33 5.58 1.88
N SER A 435 -9.62 4.59 1.07
CA SER A 435 -8.78 3.40 0.94
C SER A 435 -7.55 3.68 0.11
N ASN A 436 -6.43 3.05 0.44
CA ASN A 436 -5.28 3.02 -0.45
C ASN A 436 -5.71 2.34 -1.77
N PRO A 437 -5.63 3.04 -2.91
CA PRO A 437 -6.11 2.52 -4.18
C PRO A 437 -5.08 1.69 -4.95
N TYR A 438 -3.85 1.61 -4.45
CA TYR A 438 -2.73 1.01 -5.17
C TYR A 438 -2.28 -0.29 -4.50
N PRO A 439 -1.70 -1.24 -5.26
CA PRO A 439 -0.99 -2.40 -4.69
C PRO A 439 0.38 -1.99 -4.11
N SER A 440 0.54 -0.73 -3.72
CA SER A 440 1.77 -0.10 -3.25
C SER A 440 1.47 0.60 -1.94
N VAL A 441 2.46 0.64 -1.04
CA VAL A 441 2.41 1.57 0.10
C VAL A 441 2.30 3.00 -0.43
N ILE A 442 1.53 3.86 0.24
CA ILE A 442 1.47 5.31 -0.01
C ILE A 442 2.02 6.07 1.20
N ASP A 443 2.70 7.17 0.96
CA ASP A 443 3.20 8.08 2.00
C ASP A 443 2.23 9.24 2.22
N LEU A 444 1.73 9.40 3.45
CA LEU A 444 0.82 10.48 3.83
C LEU A 444 1.48 11.88 3.87
N ASP A 445 2.80 12.00 3.87
CA ASP A 445 3.46 13.31 3.73
C ASP A 445 3.43 13.85 2.29
N ASP A 446 3.33 12.96 1.31
CA ASP A 446 3.37 13.32 -0.11
C ASP A 446 1.97 13.49 -0.74
N ILE A 447 0.89 13.25 0.01
CA ILE A 447 -0.47 13.41 -0.52
C ILE A 447 -0.80 14.88 -0.83
N SER A 448 -1.44 15.11 -1.97
CA SER A 448 -1.86 16.46 -2.38
C SER A 448 -3.30 16.75 -1.98
N ILE A 449 -3.50 17.38 -0.82
CA ILE A 449 -4.79 17.95 -0.39
C ILE A 449 -4.92 19.40 -0.90
N SER A 450 -6.07 19.74 -1.48
CA SER A 450 -6.29 21.09 -2.01
C SER A 450 -6.17 22.19 -0.93
N PRO A 451 -5.57 23.36 -1.22
CA PRO A 451 -5.35 24.41 -0.23
C PRO A 451 -6.64 24.88 0.47
N GLY A 452 -6.57 25.09 1.78
CA GLY A 452 -7.69 25.55 2.61
C GLY A 452 -8.54 24.43 3.21
N ALA A 453 -8.36 23.18 2.77
CA ALA A 453 -8.91 22.01 3.47
C ALA A 453 -8.05 21.63 4.68
N SER A 454 -8.62 20.81 5.56
CA SER A 454 -7.87 20.21 6.66
C SER A 454 -6.71 19.38 6.12
N GLN A 455 -5.52 19.56 6.70
CA GLN A 455 -4.32 18.78 6.39
C GLN A 455 -4.16 17.56 7.31
N ALA A 456 -5.06 17.40 8.30
CA ALA A 456 -5.03 16.27 9.20
C ALA A 456 -5.54 14.99 8.52
N THR A 457 -4.83 13.90 8.78
CA THR A 457 -5.18 12.54 8.39
C THR A 457 -5.41 11.70 9.65
N TYR A 458 -6.25 10.67 9.54
CA TYR A 458 -6.54 9.76 10.64
C TYR A 458 -6.50 8.32 10.17
N ARG A 459 -6.14 7.39 11.04
CA ARG A 459 -6.16 5.97 10.73
C ARG A 459 -6.69 5.18 11.90
N TRP A 460 -7.52 4.19 11.61
CA TRP A 460 -7.90 3.21 12.62
C TRP A 460 -6.68 2.35 12.95
N LEU A 461 -6.33 2.28 14.24
CA LEU A 461 -5.22 1.49 14.77
C LEU A 461 -5.83 0.30 15.53
N PRO A 462 -5.99 -0.85 14.85
CA PRO A 462 -6.71 -1.99 15.39
C PRO A 462 -6.09 -2.52 16.70
N GLU A 463 -4.76 -2.45 16.85
CA GLU A 463 -4.01 -2.90 18.02
C GLU A 463 -4.26 -2.01 19.25
N LYS A 464 -4.68 -0.77 19.03
CA LYS A 464 -5.09 0.19 20.07
C LYS A 464 -6.60 0.27 20.24
N GLN A 465 -7.36 -0.26 19.29
CA GLN A 465 -8.80 -0.01 19.14
C GLN A 465 -9.10 1.49 19.22
N GLN A 466 -8.31 2.31 18.51
CA GLN A 466 -8.39 3.78 18.58
C GLN A 466 -8.02 4.41 17.23
N PHE A 467 -8.47 5.63 16.98
CA PHE A 467 -7.97 6.42 15.86
C PHE A 467 -6.65 7.12 16.20
N GLY A 468 -5.62 6.84 15.41
CA GLY A 468 -4.46 7.71 15.28
C GLY A 468 -4.85 8.98 14.52
N SER A 469 -4.25 10.11 14.88
CA SER A 469 -4.36 11.38 14.17
C SER A 469 -2.97 11.84 13.78
N ARG A 470 -2.80 12.39 12.58
CA ARG A 470 -1.53 12.96 12.10
C ARG A 470 -1.80 14.28 11.41
N ASN A 471 -0.94 15.26 11.62
CA ASN A 471 -0.94 16.51 10.85
C ASN A 471 0.50 16.98 10.76
N GLY A 472 1.13 16.86 9.59
CA GLY A 472 2.58 16.97 9.43
C GLY A 472 3.34 15.93 10.28
N GLY A 473 4.50 16.31 10.82
CA GLY A 473 5.35 15.42 11.63
C GLY A 473 4.87 15.12 13.06
N TRP A 474 3.60 15.38 13.39
CA TRP A 474 3.02 15.11 14.71
C TRP A 474 1.93 14.06 14.59
N SER A 475 1.99 13.02 15.41
CA SER A 475 0.97 11.98 15.44
C SER A 475 0.66 11.43 16.83
N THR A 476 -0.62 11.12 17.05
CA THR A 476 -1.08 10.35 18.21
C THR A 476 -0.99 8.86 17.93
N HIS A 477 -0.77 8.08 18.99
CA HIS A 477 -0.60 6.62 18.99
C HIS A 477 0.53 6.12 18.08
N ASP A 478 1.51 7.00 17.82
CA ASP A 478 2.63 6.73 16.93
C ASP A 478 2.15 6.28 15.53
N MET A 479 1.02 6.86 15.09
CA MET A 479 0.51 6.66 13.73
C MET A 479 1.58 7.10 12.73
N GLY A 480 2.15 6.14 11.99
CA GLY A 480 3.06 6.38 10.89
C GLY A 480 2.40 7.08 9.69
N ASP A 481 3.21 7.50 8.74
CA ASP A 481 2.84 8.09 7.45
C ASP A 481 2.52 7.04 6.38
N MET A 482 3.15 5.88 6.43
CA MET A 482 2.95 4.82 5.44
C MET A 482 1.57 4.16 5.60
N VAL A 483 0.75 4.16 4.55
CA VAL A 483 -0.51 3.41 4.46
C VAL A 483 -0.31 2.23 3.52
N LEU A 484 -0.42 1.02 4.05
CA LEU A 484 -0.15 -0.21 3.30
C LEU A 484 -1.25 -0.51 2.27
N PRO A 485 -1.00 -1.40 1.29
CA PRO A 485 -2.07 -1.94 0.47
C PRO A 485 -3.13 -2.58 1.36
N SER A 486 -4.40 -2.39 1.00
CA SER A 486 -5.60 -2.77 1.78
C SER A 486 -5.80 -2.05 3.13
N ASP A 487 -5.02 -1.01 3.44
CA ASP A 487 -5.35 -0.09 4.53
C ASP A 487 -6.16 1.11 4.02
N ALA A 488 -6.78 1.82 4.95
CA ALA A 488 -7.52 3.05 4.69
C ALA A 488 -7.17 4.13 5.72
N PHE A 489 -7.34 5.38 5.33
CA PHE A 489 -7.16 6.55 6.17
C PHE A 489 -8.33 7.51 5.99
N ILE A 490 -8.48 8.47 6.88
CA ILE A 490 -9.59 9.43 6.88
C ILE A 490 -9.02 10.82 6.66
N VAL A 491 -9.73 11.62 5.87
CA VAL A 491 -9.46 13.05 5.67
C VAL A 491 -10.73 13.85 5.93
N GLN A 492 -10.58 15.14 6.21
CA GLN A 492 -11.71 16.06 6.27
C GLN A 492 -11.75 16.95 5.01
N LEU A 493 -12.76 16.74 4.16
CA LEU A 493 -12.90 17.43 2.87
C LEU A 493 -14.31 18.03 2.70
N ALA A 494 -14.37 19.34 2.42
CA ALA A 494 -15.61 20.02 2.02
C ALA A 494 -15.77 20.02 0.49
N GLU A 495 -17.00 20.19 -0.02
CA GLU A 495 -17.34 20.16 -1.46
C GLU A 495 -16.37 20.94 -2.38
N ALA A 496 -15.87 22.10 -1.94
CA ALA A 496 -14.95 22.92 -2.73
C ALA A 496 -13.52 22.36 -2.85
N HIS A 497 -13.21 21.32 -2.08
CA HIS A 497 -11.87 20.75 -1.90
C HIS A 497 -11.77 19.33 -2.46
N HIS A 498 -10.54 18.88 -2.68
CA HIS A 498 -10.25 17.56 -3.20
C HIS A 498 -8.90 17.05 -2.72
N LEU A 499 -8.74 15.73 -2.74
CA LEU A 499 -7.50 14.99 -2.56
C LEU A 499 -7.11 14.35 -3.90
N LYS A 500 -5.83 14.40 -4.25
CA LYS A 500 -5.31 13.74 -5.46
C LYS A 500 -4.34 12.63 -5.11
N PHE A 501 -4.54 11.50 -5.77
CA PHE A 501 -3.60 10.40 -5.83
C PHE A 501 -2.87 10.49 -7.17
N ILE A 502 -1.59 10.81 -7.12
CA ILE A 502 -0.70 10.78 -8.27
C ILE A 502 0.38 9.76 -7.92
N TYR A 503 0.30 8.57 -8.54
CA TYR A 503 1.15 7.43 -8.21
C TYR A 503 2.63 7.80 -8.07
N SER A 504 3.19 8.49 -9.07
CA SER A 504 4.60 8.88 -9.10
C SER A 504 5.02 9.92 -8.05
N GLU A 505 4.06 10.52 -7.35
CA GLU A 505 4.31 11.51 -6.30
C GLU A 505 4.17 10.91 -4.91
N ILE A 506 3.22 9.99 -4.69
CA ILE A 506 2.85 9.52 -3.34
C ILE A 506 3.38 8.13 -2.99
N VAL A 507 3.82 7.36 -4.00
CA VAL A 507 4.36 6.02 -3.79
C VAL A 507 5.87 6.15 -3.57
N PRO A 508 6.37 5.79 -2.37
CA PRO A 508 7.78 5.91 -2.06
C PRO A 508 8.61 5.02 -2.99
N ALA A 509 9.85 5.43 -3.25
CA ALA A 509 10.75 4.56 -4.00
C ALA A 509 11.12 3.34 -3.14
N PRO A 510 11.46 2.19 -3.76
CA PRO A 510 11.85 0.98 -3.03
C PRO A 510 12.94 1.21 -1.97
N TRP A 511 13.91 2.07 -2.29
CA TRP A 511 15.05 2.36 -1.41
C TRP A 511 14.67 3.11 -0.12
N ASP A 512 13.53 3.80 -0.12
CA ASP A 512 13.07 4.54 1.06
C ASP A 512 12.51 3.56 2.11
N LEU A 513 11.84 2.48 1.67
CA LEU A 513 11.36 1.41 2.55
C LEU A 513 12.49 0.54 3.12
N MET A 514 13.62 0.46 2.42
CA MET A 514 14.82 -0.25 2.90
C MET A 514 15.56 0.52 3.98
N GLN A 515 15.22 1.79 4.21
CA GLN A 515 15.80 2.59 5.28
C GLN A 515 14.78 2.76 6.40
N PRO A 516 15.08 2.35 7.65
CA PRO A 516 14.22 2.70 8.76
C PRO A 516 14.13 4.23 8.83
N GLU A 517 12.92 4.76 8.72
CA GLU A 517 12.64 6.20 8.71
C GLU A 517 13.44 6.93 9.78
N GLN A 518 14.21 7.94 9.35
CA GLN A 518 14.60 9.00 10.26
C GLN A 518 13.50 10.06 10.23
N SER A 519 12.48 9.89 11.06
CA SER A 519 11.50 10.95 11.29
C SER A 519 12.26 12.16 11.84
N THR A 520 12.50 13.18 11.00
CA THR A 520 13.03 14.45 11.46
C THR A 520 11.89 15.17 12.16
N VAL A 521 11.73 14.94 13.46
CA VAL A 521 10.81 15.72 14.28
C VAL A 521 11.21 17.18 14.10
N SER A 522 10.31 17.96 13.50
CA SER A 522 10.43 19.41 13.43
C SER A 522 10.71 19.92 14.83
N ALA A 523 11.71 20.81 14.97
CA ALA A 523 12.21 21.34 16.25
C ALA A 523 11.20 22.30 16.93
N GLU A 524 9.94 21.90 17.06
CA GLU A 524 8.89 22.64 17.74
C GLU A 524 8.52 22.00 19.07
N HIS A 525 8.13 22.85 20.01
CA HIS A 525 7.76 22.50 21.36
C HIS A 525 6.37 21.84 21.40
N GLN A 526 6.21 20.79 22.21
CA GLN A 526 4.96 20.05 22.36
C GLN A 526 4.77 19.47 23.77
N ILE A 527 3.52 19.17 24.08
CA ILE A 527 3.11 18.29 25.17
C ILE A 527 2.30 17.15 24.55
N LYS A 528 2.78 15.91 24.68
CA LYS A 528 2.03 14.70 24.35
C LYS A 528 1.56 14.06 25.66
N LEU A 529 0.25 13.96 25.83
CA LEU A 529 -0.37 13.31 26.99
C LEU A 529 -1.07 12.03 26.56
N SER A 530 -0.92 11.00 27.38
CA SER A 530 -1.71 9.79 27.30
C SER A 530 -2.64 9.69 28.50
N VAL A 531 -3.82 9.11 28.32
CA VAL A 531 -4.67 8.65 29.41
C VAL A 531 -4.89 7.15 29.29
N THR A 532 -4.75 6.43 30.39
CA THR A 532 -5.20 5.03 30.52
C THR A 532 -6.47 5.00 31.36
N ALA A 533 -7.47 4.26 30.90
CA ALA A 533 -8.74 4.06 31.59
C ALA A 533 -9.19 2.59 31.44
N PRO A 534 -10.23 2.13 32.17
CA PRO A 534 -10.87 0.87 31.84
C PRO A 534 -11.34 0.91 30.38
N GLY A 535 -11.02 -0.13 29.61
CA GLY A 535 -11.40 -0.23 28.19
C GLY A 535 -10.30 0.17 27.20
N GLY A 536 -9.28 0.93 27.61
CA GLY A 536 -8.13 1.21 26.74
C GLY A 536 -7.33 2.44 27.14
N SER A 537 -6.64 3.02 26.16
CA SER A 537 -5.88 4.26 26.31
C SER A 537 -6.15 5.19 25.14
N ASP A 538 -5.84 6.47 25.35
CA ASP A 538 -5.93 7.46 24.30
C ASP A 538 -4.88 8.56 24.48
N GLU A 539 -4.61 9.33 23.43
CA GLU A 539 -3.58 10.37 23.40
C GLU A 539 -4.07 11.70 22.80
N THR A 540 -3.44 12.78 23.24
CA THR A 540 -3.57 14.12 22.64
C THR A 540 -2.24 14.86 22.64
N ILE A 541 -2.06 15.75 21.65
CA ILE A 541 -0.87 16.59 21.49
C ILE A 541 -1.29 18.06 21.53
N LEU A 542 -0.61 18.83 22.36
CA LEU A 542 -0.59 20.29 22.27
C LEU A 542 0.76 20.68 21.68
N ARG A 543 0.78 21.35 20.54
CA ARG A 543 2.03 21.86 19.92
C ARG A 543 2.05 23.37 19.95
N PHE A 544 3.22 23.96 20.15
CA PHE A 544 3.35 25.41 20.32
C PHE A 544 4.07 26.05 19.15
N THR A 545 3.34 26.86 18.38
CA THR A 545 3.88 27.55 17.20
C THR A 545 3.34 28.97 17.09
N GLY A 546 4.15 29.89 16.56
CA GLY A 546 3.77 31.30 16.43
C GLY A 546 2.77 31.58 15.31
N ALA A 547 2.49 30.60 14.45
CA ALA A 547 1.56 30.71 13.33
C ALA A 547 0.11 30.37 13.69
N SER A 548 -0.14 29.78 14.86
CA SER A 548 -1.46 29.26 15.20
C SER A 548 -2.35 30.25 15.98
N THR A 549 -3.61 29.85 16.19
CA THR A 549 -4.61 30.65 16.90
C THR A 549 -5.20 29.85 18.07
N LEU A 550 -6.17 30.44 18.79
CA LEU A 550 -6.91 29.71 19.83
C LEU A 550 -8.13 28.97 19.27
N ASP A 551 -8.58 29.34 18.09
CA ASP A 551 -9.66 28.67 17.37
C ASP A 551 -9.07 27.58 16.45
N PHE A 552 -9.92 26.65 16.02
CA PHE A 552 -9.51 25.57 15.12
C PHE A 552 -8.91 26.09 13.81
N ASP A 553 -7.71 25.60 13.48
CA ASP A 553 -6.99 25.85 12.24
C ASP A 553 -6.87 24.54 11.43
N PRO A 554 -7.56 24.38 10.28
CA PRO A 554 -7.49 23.18 9.47
C PRO A 554 -6.08 22.83 8.98
N SER A 555 -5.17 23.80 8.90
CA SER A 555 -3.79 23.55 8.45
C SER A 555 -2.85 23.07 9.54
N LEU A 556 -3.21 23.20 10.82
CA LEU A 556 -2.33 22.92 11.95
C LEU A 556 -2.92 21.96 12.99
N ASP A 557 -4.26 21.87 13.06
CA ASP A 557 -4.98 21.08 14.05
C ASP A 557 -5.50 19.76 13.46
N ALA A 558 -5.84 18.84 14.36
CA ALA A 558 -6.57 17.61 14.03
C ALA A 558 -7.73 17.43 15.02
N LEU A 559 -8.94 17.23 14.50
CA LEU A 559 -10.14 16.95 15.28
C LEU A 559 -9.99 15.63 16.04
N LYS A 560 -10.69 15.50 17.17
CA LYS A 560 -10.80 14.22 17.87
C LYS A 560 -11.85 13.33 17.21
N ILE A 561 -11.44 12.16 16.71
CA ILE A 561 -12.34 11.09 16.29
C ILE A 561 -12.43 10.09 17.43
N PRO A 562 -13.62 9.89 18.05
CA PRO A 562 -13.81 8.86 19.06
C PRO A 562 -13.57 7.45 18.50
N SER A 563 -13.20 6.51 19.37
CA SER A 563 -13.02 5.11 18.97
C SER A 563 -14.32 4.49 18.46
N LEU A 564 -14.22 3.50 17.56
CA LEU A 564 -15.33 2.61 17.20
C LEU A 564 -15.76 1.71 18.37
N ASN A 565 -14.86 1.46 19.32
CA ASN A 565 -15.15 0.77 20.55
C ASN A 565 -15.54 1.80 21.62
N GLU A 566 -16.84 1.91 21.92
CA GLU A 566 -17.43 2.87 22.87
C GLU A 566 -16.86 2.77 24.30
N PHE A 567 -16.22 1.65 24.66
CA PHE A 567 -15.57 1.49 25.96
C PHE A 567 -14.16 2.10 26.02
N THR A 568 -13.58 2.50 24.90
CA THR A 568 -12.26 3.12 24.85
C THR A 568 -12.39 4.60 25.23
N PRO A 569 -11.53 5.14 26.10
CA PRO A 569 -11.60 6.55 26.47
C PRO A 569 -11.35 7.46 25.27
N ALA A 570 -11.84 8.69 25.35
CA ALA A 570 -11.51 9.76 24.43
C ALA A 570 -10.84 10.92 25.17
N LEU A 571 -9.63 11.29 24.76
CA LEU A 571 -8.80 12.38 25.27
C LEU A 571 -8.51 13.40 24.16
N GLY A 572 -8.73 14.67 24.45
CA GLY A 572 -8.38 15.76 23.56
C GLY A 572 -8.15 17.06 24.32
N SER A 573 -7.87 18.14 23.59
CA SER A 573 -7.95 19.49 24.12
C SER A 573 -9.04 20.29 23.39
N ALA A 574 -9.58 21.32 24.03
CA ALA A 574 -10.63 22.14 23.43
C ALA A 574 -10.04 23.40 22.78
N SER A 575 -10.49 23.75 21.58
CA SER A 575 -10.31 25.08 21.00
C SER A 575 -11.19 26.12 21.72
N ALA A 576 -10.96 27.41 21.46
CA ALA A 576 -11.81 28.49 21.96
C ALA A 576 -13.21 28.52 21.30
N SER A 577 -13.31 28.03 20.06
CA SER A 577 -14.58 27.84 19.34
C SER A 577 -15.39 26.65 19.87
N GLY A 578 -14.74 25.65 20.48
CA GLY A 578 -15.37 24.54 21.21
C GLY A 578 -15.19 23.16 20.56
N GLU A 579 -14.44 23.06 19.47
CA GLU A 579 -14.02 21.78 18.89
C GLU A 579 -13.09 21.02 19.83
N VAL A 580 -13.20 19.69 19.81
CA VAL A 580 -12.31 18.78 20.54
C VAL A 580 -11.25 18.29 19.58
N LEU A 581 -9.98 18.43 19.97
CA LEU A 581 -8.82 18.24 19.11
C LEU A 581 -7.90 17.14 19.65
N SER A 582 -7.53 16.20 18.78
CA SER A 582 -6.43 15.25 19.02
C SER A 582 -5.08 15.95 19.00
N ILE A 583 -4.89 16.86 18.03
CA ILE A 583 -3.70 17.68 17.87
C ILE A 583 -4.15 19.14 17.86
N ASN A 584 -3.64 19.93 18.79
CA ASN A 584 -4.01 21.34 18.96
C ASN A 584 -2.76 22.21 18.91
N ALA A 585 -2.66 23.03 17.85
CA ALA A 585 -1.59 23.98 17.66
C ALA A 585 -1.97 25.31 18.31
N LEU A 586 -1.24 25.68 19.35
CA LEU A 586 -1.51 26.89 20.13
C LEU A 586 -0.33 27.87 20.06
N PRO A 587 -0.61 29.19 20.09
CA PRO A 587 0.43 30.15 20.41
C PRO A 587 0.95 29.83 21.81
N HIS A 588 2.21 30.14 22.07
CA HIS A 588 2.83 29.86 23.36
C HIS A 588 2.02 30.52 24.50
N PRO A 589 1.38 29.75 25.40
CA PRO A 589 0.50 30.33 26.42
C PRO A 589 1.24 31.31 27.35
N PRO A 590 0.62 32.40 27.82
CA PRO A 590 1.21 33.20 28.89
C PRO A 590 1.25 32.40 30.20
N VAL A 591 2.15 32.77 31.11
CA VAL A 591 2.23 32.15 32.45
C VAL A 591 0.89 32.34 33.18
N GLY A 592 0.39 31.28 33.82
CA GLY A 592 -0.91 31.23 34.48
C GLY A 592 -2.09 30.92 33.55
N ALA A 593 -1.87 30.86 32.24
CA ALA A 593 -2.90 30.42 31.31
C ALA A 593 -3.24 28.94 31.49
N SER A 594 -4.42 28.57 31.04
CA SER A 594 -4.85 27.17 31.03
C SER A 594 -5.47 26.74 29.72
N VAL A 595 -5.29 25.47 29.38
CA VAL A 595 -5.95 24.80 28.25
C VAL A 595 -6.89 23.73 28.80
N PRO A 596 -8.20 23.79 28.51
CA PRO A 596 -9.14 22.74 28.90
C PRO A 596 -8.84 21.43 28.18
N LEU A 597 -8.85 20.33 28.93
CA LEU A 597 -8.83 18.99 28.35
C LEU A 597 -10.26 18.46 28.22
N TYR A 598 -10.48 17.70 27.16
CA TYR A 598 -11.63 16.84 26.98
C TYR A 598 -11.26 15.44 27.45
N PHE A 599 -12.06 14.87 28.33
CA PHE A 599 -11.96 13.45 28.67
C PHE A 599 -13.35 12.81 28.75
N SER A 600 -13.57 11.69 28.07
CA SER A 600 -14.78 10.89 28.23
C SER A 600 -14.46 9.39 28.24
N SER A 601 -15.30 8.64 28.95
CA SER A 601 -15.26 7.18 29.06
C SER A 601 -16.64 6.71 29.51
N ASP A 602 -17.16 5.65 28.90
CA ASP A 602 -18.41 5.02 29.31
C ASP A 602 -18.24 4.09 30.52
N LEU A 603 -16.99 3.79 30.88
CA LEU A 603 -16.64 2.95 32.02
C LEU A 603 -16.21 3.79 33.22
N GLU A 604 -16.84 3.52 34.36
CA GLU A 604 -16.38 3.99 35.68
C GLU A 604 -15.10 3.25 36.07
N GLY A 605 -14.12 3.98 36.62
CA GLY A 605 -12.94 3.35 37.21
C GLY A 605 -11.75 4.28 37.41
N GLU A 606 -10.61 3.68 37.73
CA GLU A 606 -9.35 4.39 37.89
C GLU A 606 -8.79 4.80 36.53
N ILE A 607 -8.43 6.07 36.40
CA ILE A 607 -7.79 6.64 35.21
C ILE A 607 -6.41 7.17 35.59
N GLY A 608 -5.50 7.18 34.61
CA GLY A 608 -4.13 7.67 34.77
C GLY A 608 -3.71 8.58 33.62
N PHE A 609 -3.32 9.81 33.90
CA PHE A 609 -2.76 10.76 32.92
C PHE A 609 -1.24 10.73 32.95
N ASP A 610 -0.61 10.29 31.85
CA ASP A 610 0.83 10.16 31.70
C ASP A 610 1.40 11.22 30.75
N PRO A 611 2.36 12.05 31.18
CA PRO A 611 3.08 12.96 30.29
C PRO A 611 4.13 12.21 29.46
N VAL A 612 3.71 11.63 28.33
CA VAL A 612 4.58 10.90 27.38
C VAL A 612 5.76 11.77 26.92
N LEU A 613 5.50 13.04 26.62
CA LEU A 613 6.53 14.03 26.28
C LEU A 613 6.11 15.43 26.73
N ILE A 614 7.02 16.15 27.37
CA ILE A 614 6.91 17.58 27.64
C ILE A 614 8.18 18.25 27.14
N ASP A 615 8.07 18.98 26.04
CA ASP A 615 9.09 19.89 25.54
C ASP A 615 8.45 21.26 25.30
N VAL A 616 8.67 22.19 26.22
CA VAL A 616 8.10 23.55 26.17
C VAL A 616 9.19 24.64 26.08
N GLY A 617 10.40 24.28 25.64
CA GLY A 617 11.46 25.26 25.36
C GLY A 617 11.99 26.03 26.57
N GLN A 618 11.83 25.48 27.78
CA GLN A 618 12.16 26.12 29.06
C GLN A 618 11.43 27.44 29.32
N VAL A 619 10.25 27.63 28.72
CA VAL A 619 9.44 28.83 28.98
C VAL A 619 8.68 28.73 30.31
N TYR A 620 8.32 27.52 30.72
CA TYR A 620 7.62 27.26 31.97
C TYR A 620 8.50 26.44 32.92
N ASP A 621 8.47 26.82 34.19
CA ASP A 621 9.11 26.05 35.27
C ASP A 621 8.21 24.92 35.78
N GLN A 622 6.88 25.03 35.60
CA GLN A 622 5.88 24.07 36.06
C GLN A 622 4.71 23.97 35.08
N ILE A 623 4.16 22.77 34.89
CA ILE A 623 2.93 22.53 34.13
C ILE A 623 2.05 21.63 34.98
N PHE A 624 0.89 22.13 35.35
CA PHE A 624 -0.03 21.40 36.22
C PHE A 624 -1.18 20.79 35.43
N LEU A 625 -1.53 19.55 35.76
CA LEU A 625 -2.86 19.02 35.54
C LEU A 625 -3.73 19.39 36.74
N TYR A 626 -4.80 20.15 36.50
CA TYR A 626 -5.78 20.49 37.52
C TYR A 626 -7.04 19.63 37.37
N ASP A 627 -7.38 18.88 38.42
CA ASP A 627 -8.61 18.11 38.54
C ASP A 627 -9.65 18.96 39.27
N ALA A 628 -10.62 19.49 38.53
CA ALA A 628 -11.60 20.43 39.07
C ALA A 628 -12.60 19.78 40.04
N LEU A 629 -12.81 18.46 39.97
CA LEU A 629 -13.70 17.75 40.87
C LEU A 629 -13.05 17.54 42.24
N ASN A 630 -11.77 17.18 42.25
CA ASN A 630 -11.01 16.95 43.48
C ASN A 630 -10.30 18.21 44.00
N GLU A 631 -10.30 19.29 43.22
CA GLU A 631 -9.56 20.53 43.48
C GLU A 631 -8.04 20.31 43.65
N THR A 632 -7.49 19.35 42.89
CA THR A 632 -6.08 18.93 42.98
C THR A 632 -5.26 19.52 41.84
N PHE A 633 -4.09 20.10 42.18
CA PHE A 633 -3.04 20.44 41.21
C PHE A 633 -1.95 19.37 41.28
N HIS A 634 -1.58 18.82 40.12
CA HIS A 634 -0.52 17.81 39.99
C HIS A 634 0.51 18.27 38.98
N ASP A 635 1.78 18.36 39.37
CA ASP A 635 2.85 18.88 38.49
C ASP A 635 3.36 17.77 37.56
N LEU A 636 2.98 17.86 36.29
CA LEU A 636 3.33 16.85 35.28
C LEU A 636 4.85 16.80 35.00
N MET A 637 5.60 17.87 35.28
CA MET A 637 7.03 17.89 35.01
C MET A 637 7.87 17.24 36.11
N THR A 638 7.38 17.20 37.35
CA THR A 638 8.14 16.71 38.50
C THR A 638 7.52 15.49 39.19
N GLU A 639 6.19 15.36 39.15
CA GLU A 639 5.44 14.29 39.82
C GLU A 639 5.08 13.13 38.86
N GLY A 640 5.07 13.37 37.55
CA GLY A 640 4.82 12.36 36.52
C GLY A 640 3.35 11.98 36.41
N LEU A 641 3.04 10.68 36.39
CA LEU A 641 1.69 10.10 36.23
C LEU A 641 0.71 10.57 37.33
N TYR A 642 -0.45 11.11 36.93
CA TYR A 642 -1.55 11.46 37.83
C TYR A 642 -2.64 10.39 37.80
N HIS A 643 -3.13 9.94 38.97
CA HIS A 643 -4.23 8.98 39.07
C HIS A 643 -5.45 9.55 39.79
N THR A 644 -6.63 9.20 39.30
CA THR A 644 -7.90 9.53 39.94
C THR A 644 -8.99 8.53 39.55
N VAL A 645 -10.14 8.60 40.22
CA VAL A 645 -11.34 7.83 39.82
C VAL A 645 -12.23 8.73 38.97
N TYR A 646 -12.75 8.17 37.88
CA TYR A 646 -13.69 8.82 36.98
C TYR A 646 -15.02 8.07 36.96
N ASP A 647 -16.10 8.83 37.07
CA ASP A 647 -17.47 8.39 36.78
C ASP A 647 -17.94 9.08 35.48
N PRO A 648 -18.63 8.37 34.56
CA PRO A 648 -19.17 8.96 33.33
C PRO A 648 -20.04 10.22 33.53
N ASN A 649 -20.57 10.46 34.74
CA ASN A 649 -21.35 11.64 35.10
C ASN A 649 -20.51 12.83 35.59
N ASP A 650 -19.18 12.69 35.76
CA ASP A 650 -18.30 13.74 36.29
C ASP A 650 -18.15 14.96 35.35
N GLY A 651 -18.51 14.79 34.08
CA GLY A 651 -18.41 15.82 33.06
C GLY A 651 -17.09 15.77 32.30
N GLU A 652 -17.17 16.01 31.00
CA GLU A 652 -16.06 15.85 30.07
C GLU A 652 -15.02 16.99 30.11
N ASP A 653 -15.28 18.04 30.90
CA ASP A 653 -14.47 19.26 31.07
C ASP A 653 -13.80 19.34 32.46
N ARG A 654 -13.66 18.20 33.13
CA ARG A 654 -13.12 18.08 34.50
C ARG A 654 -11.63 18.49 34.63
N PHE A 655 -10.84 18.35 33.57
CA PHE A 655 -9.38 18.49 33.64
C PHE A 655 -8.88 19.71 32.87
N LEU A 656 -7.89 20.41 33.44
CA LEU A 656 -7.24 21.54 32.80
C LEU A 656 -5.72 21.40 32.86
N LEU A 657 -5.02 21.80 31.80
CA LEU A 657 -3.58 22.05 31.85
C LEU A 657 -3.32 23.50 32.19
N ILE A 658 -2.42 23.77 33.14
CA ILE A 658 -2.08 25.11 33.60
C ILE A 658 -0.57 25.33 33.43
N PHE A 659 -0.21 26.43 32.78
CA PHE A 659 1.16 26.73 32.35
C PHE A 659 1.83 27.71 33.31
N GLY A 660 2.56 27.18 34.29
CA GLY A 660 3.19 27.95 35.37
C GLY A 660 2.20 28.52 36.39
N ILE A 661 2.70 28.88 37.57
CA ILE A 661 1.97 29.59 38.62
C ILE A 661 2.88 30.72 39.12
N ASP A 662 2.36 31.95 39.24
CA ASP A 662 3.13 33.05 39.82
C ASP A 662 3.24 32.84 41.33
N ASP A 663 4.47 32.72 41.83
CA ASP A 663 4.84 32.20 43.16
C ASP A 663 4.56 33.22 44.31
N THR A 664 3.61 34.14 44.11
CA THR A 664 3.24 35.12 45.14
C THR A 664 2.41 34.46 46.24
N PRO A 665 2.79 34.54 47.53
CA PRO A 665 2.07 33.86 48.61
C PRO A 665 0.65 34.42 48.79
N TRP A 666 -0.37 33.57 48.62
CA TRP A 666 -1.79 33.92 48.71
C TRP A 666 -2.33 33.85 50.15
N TYR A 667 -3.14 34.85 50.52
CA TYR A 667 -3.85 34.95 51.79
C TYR A 667 -5.30 34.51 51.58
N HIS A 668 -5.73 33.43 52.24
CA HIS A 668 -7.13 33.01 52.32
C HIS A 668 -7.96 34.07 53.06
N PRO A 669 -8.98 34.72 52.46
CA PRO A 669 -10.10 35.22 53.23
C PRO A 669 -11.07 34.07 53.41
N ASP A 670 -11.36 33.73 54.66
CA ASP A 670 -12.37 32.74 55.02
C ASP A 670 -13.74 33.07 54.40
N SER A 671 -14.47 31.98 54.15
CA SER A 671 -15.89 31.87 53.80
C SER A 671 -16.83 32.99 54.31
N GLU A 672 -17.85 33.27 53.49
CA GLU A 672 -19.09 34.03 53.75
C GLU A 672 -19.04 35.57 53.74
N GLN A 673 -19.40 36.18 52.60
CA GLN A 673 -20.17 37.45 52.57
C GLN A 673 -20.92 37.59 51.22
N ILE A 674 -22.20 37.21 51.20
CA ILE A 674 -23.17 37.87 50.31
C ILE A 674 -23.48 39.21 50.99
N SER A 675 -22.90 40.32 50.52
CA SER A 675 -23.28 41.65 50.99
C SER A 675 -24.31 42.28 50.06
N ASP A 676 -25.55 42.31 50.52
CA ASP A 676 -26.60 43.18 50.02
C ASP A 676 -26.35 44.60 50.58
N GLY A 677 -26.01 45.54 49.69
CA GLY A 677 -26.14 47.00 49.88
C GLY A 677 -25.23 47.72 50.89
N GLY A 678 -24.57 48.79 50.43
CA GLY A 678 -24.29 49.98 51.24
C GLY A 678 -22.81 50.33 51.50
N ASP A 679 -22.39 51.44 50.88
CA ASP A 679 -21.32 52.38 51.27
C ASP A 679 -19.83 51.95 51.37
N MET A 680 -19.05 52.60 50.46
CA MET A 680 -17.62 52.99 50.47
C MET A 680 -16.58 51.88 50.19
N GLU A 681 -15.63 52.00 49.25
CA GLU A 681 -14.63 53.06 49.01
C GLU A 681 -14.29 53.25 47.51
N GLU A 682 -13.96 54.48 47.09
CA GLU A 682 -13.51 54.82 45.74
C GLU A 682 -12.15 54.18 45.42
N GLY A 683 -12.14 53.18 44.53
CA GLY A 683 -10.93 52.71 43.84
C GLY A 683 -10.46 53.70 42.77
N PRO A 684 -9.22 53.57 42.27
CA PRO A 684 -8.59 54.60 41.43
C PRO A 684 -9.34 54.81 40.10
N PRO A 685 -9.21 55.99 39.48
CA PRO A 685 -9.94 56.35 38.27
C PRO A 685 -9.57 55.46 37.08
N ALA A 686 -10.53 55.31 36.18
CA ALA A 686 -10.45 54.59 34.93
C ALA A 686 -9.34 55.13 34.01
N GLU A 687 -8.18 54.47 34.00
CA GLU A 687 -7.16 54.64 32.97
C GLU A 687 -6.20 53.44 33.02
N GLU A 688 -6.67 52.24 32.63
CA GLU A 688 -5.82 51.12 32.16
C GLU A 688 -6.68 49.93 31.68
N LEU A 689 -7.47 50.14 30.62
CA LEU A 689 -7.88 49.06 29.72
C LEU A 689 -7.71 49.61 28.30
N GLY A 690 -6.60 49.26 27.67
CA GLY A 690 -6.34 49.61 26.27
C GLY A 690 -7.27 48.80 25.34
N PRO A 691 -7.62 49.34 24.17
CA PRO A 691 -8.48 48.64 23.22
C PRO A 691 -7.70 47.50 22.56
N THR A 692 -8.24 46.28 22.61
CA THR A 692 -7.86 45.19 21.70
C THR A 692 -8.68 45.30 20.40
N ASP A 693 -7.95 45.46 19.31
CA ASP A 693 -8.38 45.39 17.91
C ASP A 693 -8.97 44.01 17.60
N GLY A 694 -10.04 43.78 16.82
CA GLY A 694 -10.96 44.65 16.11
C GLY A 694 -12.13 43.77 15.65
N SER A 695 -13.36 44.16 15.99
CA SER A 695 -14.62 43.69 15.40
C SER A 695 -15.67 44.73 15.77
N GLN A 696 -16.23 45.41 14.77
CA GLN A 696 -17.28 46.40 15.01
C GLN A 696 -18.55 45.70 15.49
N THR A 697 -18.80 45.75 16.80
CA THR A 697 -20.16 45.64 17.34
C THR A 697 -20.56 46.97 17.95
N THR A 698 -21.84 47.31 17.82
CA THR A 698 -22.48 48.33 18.66
C THR A 698 -22.49 47.79 20.10
N ALA A 699 -21.39 47.94 20.84
CA ALA A 699 -21.26 47.44 22.20
C ALA A 699 -22.02 48.34 23.18
N ASP A 700 -23.20 47.89 23.60
CA ASP A 700 -23.98 48.50 24.71
C ASP A 700 -23.45 48.05 26.10
N TRP A 701 -22.53 47.07 26.15
CA TRP A 701 -22.01 46.44 27.37
C TRP A 701 -20.47 46.27 27.33
N ASN A 702 -19.85 46.39 28.50
CA ASN A 702 -18.47 46.05 28.83
C ASN A 702 -18.49 44.87 29.79
N ILE A 703 -18.00 43.72 29.34
CA ILE A 703 -17.85 42.51 30.16
C ILE A 703 -16.35 42.32 30.42
N GLY A 704 -15.98 42.01 31.66
CA GLY A 704 -14.59 41.84 32.06
C GLY A 704 -14.46 40.87 33.22
N ALA A 705 -13.25 40.39 33.47
CA ALA A 705 -12.92 39.50 34.57
C ALA A 705 -11.93 40.21 35.51
N VAL A 706 -12.08 40.01 36.82
CA VAL A 706 -11.03 40.30 37.81
C VAL A 706 -11.05 39.15 38.80
N LEU A 707 -9.96 38.39 38.90
CA LEU A 707 -9.95 37.12 39.65
C LEU A 707 -11.08 36.19 39.15
N ASP A 708 -11.70 35.48 40.09
CA ASP A 708 -12.87 34.63 39.91
C ASP A 708 -14.19 35.42 39.83
N GLU A 709 -14.13 36.76 39.74
CA GLU A 709 -15.31 37.61 39.57
C GLU A 709 -15.52 38.02 38.12
N LEU A 710 -16.62 37.54 37.54
CA LEU A 710 -17.16 38.10 36.31
C LEU A 710 -17.80 39.46 36.58
N ILE A 711 -17.42 40.45 35.77
CA ILE A 711 -17.85 41.83 35.85
C ILE A 711 -18.65 42.21 34.62
N ILE A 712 -19.90 42.62 34.80
CA ILE A 712 -20.76 43.13 33.72
C ILE A 712 -21.09 44.60 33.98
N ARG A 713 -20.84 45.47 33.00
CA ARG A 713 -21.12 46.91 33.05
C ARG A 713 -21.75 47.42 31.75
N PRO A 714 -22.67 48.39 31.78
CA PRO A 714 -23.13 49.07 30.57
C PRO A 714 -22.06 50.02 30.00
N THR A 715 -22.07 50.28 28.69
CA THR A 715 -21.22 51.33 28.10
C THR A 715 -21.79 52.73 28.40
N PRO A 716 -20.96 53.80 28.42
CA PRO A 716 -21.40 55.16 28.83
C PRO A 716 -22.56 55.76 28.02
N ASN A 717 -22.90 55.17 26.87
CA ASN A 717 -23.96 55.62 25.96
C ASN A 717 -25.24 54.76 26.01
N SER A 718 -25.32 53.74 26.87
CA SER A 718 -26.52 52.91 26.99
C SER A 718 -27.66 53.71 27.63
N GLU A 719 -28.80 53.84 26.95
CA GLU A 719 -29.98 54.51 27.50
C GLU A 719 -30.65 53.69 28.63
N GLY A 720 -30.73 54.30 29.83
CA GLY A 720 -31.90 54.26 30.70
C GLY A 720 -32.18 53.02 31.57
N GLU A 721 -32.66 53.29 32.78
CA GLU A 721 -33.21 52.32 33.75
C GLU A 721 -34.13 51.26 33.08
N GLY A 722 -34.00 49.98 33.46
CA GLY A 722 -34.76 48.87 32.87
C GLY A 722 -34.36 47.49 33.41
N ARG A 723 -35.08 46.43 33.01
CA ARG A 723 -34.71 45.03 33.35
C ARG A 723 -33.88 44.39 32.24
N ILE A 724 -32.81 43.71 32.62
CA ILE A 724 -32.03 42.83 31.75
C ILE A 724 -32.19 41.37 32.18
N GLN A 725 -32.08 40.44 31.24
CA GLN A 725 -31.84 39.03 31.53
C GLN A 725 -30.36 38.76 31.31
N VAL A 726 -29.68 38.21 32.32
CA VAL A 726 -28.31 37.72 32.18
C VAL A 726 -28.35 36.19 32.24
N THR A 727 -27.84 35.56 31.19
CA THR A 727 -27.75 34.12 31.06
C THR A 727 -26.29 33.77 30.79
N ILE A 728 -25.72 32.86 31.58
CA ILE A 728 -24.33 32.42 31.50
C ILE A 728 -24.32 30.91 31.34
N HIS A 729 -23.59 30.45 30.34
CA HIS A 729 -23.35 29.04 30.09
C HIS A 729 -21.86 28.76 30.23
N SER A 730 -21.48 27.54 30.61
CA SER A 730 -20.12 27.08 30.34
C SER A 730 -19.90 27.02 28.82
N LEU A 731 -18.64 26.88 28.39
CA LEU A 731 -18.32 26.76 26.96
C LEU A 731 -19.11 25.64 26.25
N ARG A 732 -19.49 24.58 26.98
CA ARG A 732 -20.30 23.45 26.48
C ARG A 732 -21.81 23.64 26.63
N GLY A 733 -22.28 24.86 26.85
CA GLY A 733 -23.71 25.17 26.86
C GLY A 733 -24.46 24.79 28.15
N ARG A 734 -23.78 24.29 29.19
CA ARG A 734 -24.41 24.06 30.50
C ARG A 734 -24.80 25.39 31.13
N LEU A 735 -26.06 25.54 31.54
CA LEU A 735 -26.53 26.74 32.22
C LEU A 735 -25.85 26.89 33.60
N VAL A 736 -25.07 27.95 33.77
CA VAL A 736 -24.33 28.27 35.00
C VAL A 736 -25.10 29.33 35.81
N PHE A 737 -25.67 30.32 35.13
CA PHE A 737 -26.42 31.40 35.77
C PHE A 737 -27.54 31.88 34.85
N ASP A 738 -28.75 32.12 35.38
CA ASP A 738 -29.85 32.71 34.62
C ASP A 738 -30.76 33.55 35.52
N ARG A 739 -30.73 34.87 35.38
CA ARG A 739 -31.56 35.77 36.20
C ARG A 739 -31.92 37.08 35.52
N GLN A 740 -33.10 37.59 35.89
CA GLN A 740 -33.48 38.98 35.65
C GLN A 740 -32.83 39.91 36.69
N VAL A 741 -32.34 41.04 36.19
CA VAL A 741 -31.64 42.06 36.95
C VAL A 741 -32.26 43.43 36.63
N ASP A 742 -32.54 44.22 37.66
CA ASP A 742 -32.98 45.62 37.52
C ASP A 742 -31.76 46.55 37.39
N LEU A 743 -31.77 47.46 36.42
CA LEU A 743 -30.76 48.52 36.24
C LEU A 743 -31.18 49.77 37.03
N ASP A 744 -30.32 50.24 37.92
CA ASP A 744 -30.50 51.46 38.70
C ASP A 744 -29.48 52.57 38.31
N SER A 745 -29.77 53.79 38.75
CA SER A 745 -29.17 55.03 38.22
C SER A 745 -27.72 55.32 38.64
N SER A 746 -27.05 54.42 39.37
CA SER A 746 -25.66 54.61 39.84
C SER A 746 -24.57 53.99 38.95
N GLY A 747 -24.93 53.42 37.79
CA GLY A 747 -23.96 52.89 36.82
C GLY A 747 -23.30 51.56 37.26
N TRP A 748 -24.11 50.60 37.69
CA TRP A 748 -23.59 49.46 38.46
C TRP A 748 -22.92 48.34 37.66
N LYS A 749 -22.08 47.66 38.42
CA LYS A 749 -21.19 46.53 38.15
C LYS A 749 -21.87 45.26 38.69
N TYR A 750 -22.27 44.31 37.86
CA TYR A 750 -22.64 42.98 38.36
C TYR A 750 -21.36 42.17 38.58
N ARG A 751 -21.20 41.59 39.78
CA ARG A 751 -20.09 40.69 40.12
C ARG A 751 -20.67 39.30 40.35
N LEU A 752 -20.16 38.32 39.62
CA LEU A 752 -20.53 36.92 39.79
C LEU A 752 -19.27 36.14 40.05
N GLN A 753 -19.19 35.52 41.24
CA GLN A 753 -18.10 34.61 41.55
C GLN A 753 -18.40 33.27 40.91
N LEU A 754 -17.59 32.88 39.95
CA LEU A 754 -17.71 31.60 39.24
C LEU A 754 -16.38 30.85 39.38
N SER A 755 -16.41 29.54 39.20
CA SER A 755 -15.16 28.77 39.10
C SER A 755 -14.31 29.29 37.95
N PRO A 756 -12.97 29.12 37.98
CA PRO A 756 -12.15 29.38 36.81
C PRO A 756 -12.63 28.55 35.62
N GLY A 757 -12.71 29.17 34.45
CA GLY A 757 -13.30 28.53 33.29
C GLY A 757 -13.71 29.50 32.20
N MET A 758 -14.05 28.95 31.04
CA MET A 758 -14.56 29.73 29.91
C MET A 758 -16.09 29.75 29.94
N TYR A 759 -16.65 30.95 29.85
CA TYR A 759 -18.08 31.19 29.96
C TYR A 759 -18.61 31.92 28.73
N SER A 760 -19.76 31.48 28.23
CA SER A 760 -20.56 32.23 27.26
C SER A 760 -21.62 33.03 28.02
N ILE A 761 -21.65 34.34 27.80
CA ILE A 761 -22.55 35.27 28.48
C ILE A 761 -23.50 35.85 27.45
N SER A 762 -24.79 35.91 27.79
CA SER A 762 -25.85 36.52 27.01
C SER A 762 -26.62 37.50 27.86
N ILE A 763 -26.69 38.76 27.41
CA ILE A 763 -27.42 39.84 28.07
C ILE A 763 -28.54 40.30 27.15
N ARG A 764 -29.78 40.16 27.60
CA ARG A 764 -30.97 40.60 26.86
C ARG A 764 -31.64 41.78 27.53
N GLN A 765 -31.83 42.87 26.78
CA GLN A 765 -32.56 44.06 27.20
C GLN A 765 -33.64 44.39 26.16
N GLY A 766 -34.90 44.03 26.45
CA GLY A 766 -35.98 44.12 25.47
C GLY A 766 -35.69 43.25 24.23
N ASP A 767 -35.59 43.90 23.07
CA ASP A 767 -35.29 43.26 21.77
C ASP A 767 -33.78 43.21 21.45
N LYS A 768 -32.94 43.82 22.28
CA LYS A 768 -31.48 43.79 22.12
C LYS A 768 -30.90 42.57 22.83
N LEU A 769 -29.99 41.87 22.15
CA LEU A 769 -29.21 40.77 22.68
C LEU A 769 -27.72 41.09 22.46
N HIS A 770 -26.94 40.96 23.51
CA HIS A 770 -25.48 41.01 23.46
C HIS A 770 -24.94 39.68 23.96
N SER A 771 -23.96 39.12 23.26
CA SER A 771 -23.32 37.87 23.65
C SER A 771 -21.81 37.98 23.53
N GLU A 772 -21.10 37.48 24.53
CA GLU A 772 -19.64 37.52 24.62
C GLU A 772 -19.13 36.25 25.32
N LYS A 773 -17.94 35.78 24.93
CA LYS A 773 -17.23 34.70 25.63
C LYS A 773 -16.14 35.33 26.48
N ILE A 774 -16.00 34.89 27.73
CA ILE A 774 -14.96 35.38 28.63
C ILE A 774 -14.36 34.24 29.44
N TRP A 775 -13.06 34.33 29.66
CA TRP A 775 -12.34 33.47 30.58
C TRP A 775 -12.28 34.10 31.97
N LEU A 776 -12.62 33.33 32.99
CA LEU A 776 -12.35 33.69 34.38
C LEU A 776 -11.12 32.92 34.83
N ASP A 777 -10.09 33.67 35.17
CA ASP A 777 -8.91 33.13 35.83
C ASP A 777 -9.07 33.21 37.35
N ARG A 778 -8.08 32.70 38.09
CA ARG A 778 -8.03 32.79 39.56
C ARG A 778 -7.09 33.93 40.01
N SER A 779 -6.67 34.82 39.09
CA SER A 779 -5.48 35.69 39.21
C SER A 779 -5.69 36.96 40.01
#